data_AF-A0A378L5X7-F1
#
_entry.id   AF-A0A378L5X7-F1
#
_cell.length_a   1.000
_cell.length_b   1.000
_cell.length_c   1.000
_cell.angle_alpha   90.00
_cell.angle_beta   90.00
_cell.angle_gamma   90.00
#
_symmetry.space_group_name_H-M   'P 1'
#
loop_
_entity.id
_entity.type
_entity.pdbx_description
1 polymer ?
#
loop_
_entity_poly.entity_id
_entity_poly.type
_entity_poly.pdbx_seq_one_letter_code
_entity_poly.pdbx_strand_id
1 'polypeptide(L)'
;MLSKSERFKQWRGSQSDAEQNILNSALLISDYVSSVDDLEVIRTNAEKKFQDFDQYKVRSWGIIAFVKLFIDEAIAQLPETADKEKKLLSHSSMIVSKMYENWKENATENVFTLIGNIEKLLILNTQPFADKNHYKAFMFSSYMLLQLIKVAIEQIDWKAQLAISFFFDLNQIKPKIDFFLQRIEEKMERLNHPELSTKKTDRVAVDPLKPIKDLLSRRYLKILGISPSINAKPARTHELHEIKRHAPATARLFPAEEKQVKQSIFDSLNELEADIEKVSSGIFSLIELRKKKAELDGKIEKVNQFIKAIDENDKKIIGRKYFLDFIEAHKELYQALLEDIESPQKQKLLDKIKQLKSSLASSNLSSGAVQGINWVATPFTVVYRTATPQVMQEAIGSTLPATLDSSCKMELKALLDECLQDLQSKLKKKESQIAAINHRFFNYDVTLRLLIENESSEQLALLKKANDSMGDAVQASCKLLTTLKQNSLSLNTLRGHSETLGEFIRLHDGFFVKICNFLAQYFAFFKTETAKMIDDAVVLKTKVDRLAGEYQRAVDQGIRQIERTPNLDFPIKNHIRSQFNVEVQEVLQEEQNYINPNKRTVRLLMNSLLSLFAERKPQPLKEHERDEEKLISTSANI
;
A
#
# COMPACT_ATOMS: atom_id res chain seq x y z
N MET A 1 -43.01 -2.18 15.80
CA MET A 1 -41.68 -2.81 15.96
C MET A 1 -41.61 -3.37 17.37
N LEU A 2 -40.97 -4.53 17.55
CA LEU A 2 -40.71 -5.08 18.88
C LEU A 2 -39.66 -4.25 19.60
N SER A 3 -39.91 -3.95 20.88
CA SER A 3 -38.92 -3.38 21.82
C SER A 3 -37.74 -4.34 22.03
N LYS A 4 -36.63 -3.80 22.55
CA LYS A 4 -35.45 -4.61 22.89
C LYS A 4 -35.76 -5.70 23.93
N SER A 5 -36.63 -5.42 24.89
CA SER A 5 -37.09 -6.41 25.88
C SER A 5 -37.92 -7.52 25.26
N GLU A 6 -38.82 -7.20 24.32
CA GLU A 6 -39.61 -8.21 23.60
C GLU A 6 -38.75 -9.08 22.69
N ARG A 7 -37.78 -8.48 21.98
CA ARG A 7 -36.80 -9.21 21.17
C ARG A 7 -35.94 -10.16 22.01
N PHE A 8 -35.51 -9.72 23.19
CA PHE A 8 -34.76 -10.56 24.12
C PHE A 8 -35.60 -11.74 24.61
N LYS A 9 -36.86 -11.49 25.00
CA LYS A 9 -37.81 -12.56 25.38
C LYS A 9 -38.05 -13.54 24.23
N GLN A 10 -38.22 -13.05 23.01
CA GLN A 10 -38.43 -13.88 21.83
C GLN A 10 -37.20 -14.76 21.54
N TRP A 11 -35.99 -14.23 21.71
CA TRP A 11 -34.76 -14.96 21.47
C TRP A 11 -34.44 -15.98 22.58
N ARG A 12 -34.55 -15.58 23.85
CA ARG A 12 -34.15 -16.42 25.00
C ARG A 12 -35.26 -17.35 25.50
N GLY A 13 -36.51 -17.09 25.14
CA GLY A 13 -37.65 -17.91 25.55
C GLY A 13 -37.72 -18.04 27.07
N SER A 14 -37.76 -19.28 27.56
CA SER A 14 -37.84 -19.59 29.00
C SER A 14 -36.62 -19.15 29.82
N GLN A 15 -35.48 -18.86 29.18
CA GLN A 15 -34.26 -18.40 29.87
C GLN A 15 -34.27 -16.89 30.12
N SER A 16 -35.20 -16.13 29.51
CA SER A 16 -35.23 -14.67 29.59
C SER A 16 -35.33 -14.15 31.02
N ASP A 17 -36.16 -14.78 31.86
CA ASP A 17 -36.39 -14.31 33.24
C ASP A 17 -35.15 -14.53 34.12
N ALA A 18 -34.43 -15.64 33.90
CA ALA A 18 -33.18 -15.94 34.60
C ALA A 18 -32.03 -15.00 34.18
N GLU A 19 -32.12 -14.42 32.97
CA GLU A 19 -31.11 -13.56 32.37
C GLU A 19 -31.44 -12.06 32.46
N GLN A 20 -32.36 -11.67 33.35
CA GLN A 20 -32.84 -10.29 33.45
C GLN A 20 -31.72 -9.27 33.70
N ASN A 21 -30.69 -9.62 34.47
CA ASN A 21 -29.53 -8.75 34.69
C ASN A 21 -28.72 -8.51 33.40
N ILE A 22 -28.65 -9.50 32.50
CA ILE A 22 -27.99 -9.37 31.21
C ILE A 22 -28.78 -8.42 30.32
N LEU A 23 -30.11 -8.58 30.28
CA LEU A 23 -31.00 -7.67 29.57
C LEU A 23 -30.87 -6.24 30.11
N ASN A 24 -30.86 -6.04 31.43
CA ASN A 24 -30.71 -4.71 32.01
C ASN A 24 -29.37 -4.06 31.63
N SER A 25 -28.26 -4.80 31.62
CA SER A 25 -26.97 -4.29 31.11
C SER A 25 -27.03 -3.93 29.62
N ALA A 26 -27.72 -4.73 28.79
CA ALA A 26 -27.88 -4.43 27.36
C ALA A 26 -28.73 -3.16 27.13
N LEU A 27 -29.77 -2.96 27.94
CA LEU A 27 -30.61 -1.76 27.91
C LEU A 27 -29.85 -0.52 28.35
N LEU A 28 -29.01 -0.60 29.39
CA LEU A 28 -28.14 0.51 29.79
C LEU A 28 -27.25 1.01 28.64
N ILE A 29 -26.66 0.08 27.87
CA ILE A 29 -25.84 0.43 26.70
C ILE A 29 -26.72 1.10 25.63
N SER A 30 -27.88 0.51 25.33
CA SER A 30 -28.82 1.06 24.35
C SER A 30 -29.29 2.46 24.74
N ASP A 31 -29.68 2.69 25.99
CA ASP A 31 -30.20 3.96 26.47
C ASP A 31 -29.13 5.05 26.39
N TYR A 32 -27.88 4.70 26.72
CA TYR A 32 -26.75 5.62 26.53
C TYR A 32 -26.56 5.99 25.06
N VAL A 33 -26.51 5.00 24.17
CA VAL A 33 -26.34 5.21 22.72
C VAL A 33 -27.47 6.05 22.13
N SER A 34 -28.70 5.88 22.63
CA SER A 34 -29.85 6.69 22.20
C SER A 34 -29.87 8.10 22.80
N SER A 35 -29.14 8.35 23.89
CA SER A 35 -29.10 9.66 24.57
C SER A 35 -28.08 10.64 24.00
N VAL A 36 -27.16 10.17 23.14
CA VAL A 36 -26.05 10.97 22.60
C VAL A 36 -26.32 11.42 21.17
N ASP A 37 -25.85 12.63 20.83
CA ASP A 37 -26.07 13.23 19.52
C ASP A 37 -24.87 13.13 18.57
N ASP A 38 -23.68 12.83 19.10
CA ASP A 38 -22.39 12.85 18.38
C ASP A 38 -21.52 11.63 18.75
N LEU A 39 -20.79 11.10 17.76
CA LEU A 39 -19.80 10.03 17.95
C LEU A 39 -18.63 10.47 18.86
N GLU A 40 -18.25 11.75 18.84
CA GLU A 40 -17.20 12.28 19.72
C GLU A 40 -17.54 12.07 21.20
N VAL A 41 -18.81 12.26 21.57
CA VAL A 41 -19.29 12.03 22.94
C VAL A 41 -19.16 10.55 23.31
N ILE A 42 -19.42 9.63 22.38
CA ILE A 42 -19.23 8.20 22.59
C ILE A 42 -17.74 7.90 22.80
N ARG A 43 -16.87 8.44 21.94
CA ARG A 43 -15.42 8.22 22.00
C ARG A 43 -14.82 8.69 23.32
N THR A 44 -15.10 9.93 23.73
CA THR A 44 -14.52 10.52 24.95
C THR A 44 -15.00 9.82 26.23
N ASN A 45 -16.25 9.32 26.25
CA ASN A 45 -16.82 8.70 27.45
C ASN A 45 -16.72 7.17 27.47
N ALA A 46 -16.15 6.53 26.44
CA ALA A 46 -16.17 5.07 26.28
C ALA A 46 -15.58 4.34 27.49
N GLU A 47 -14.44 4.78 28.02
CA GLU A 47 -13.77 4.13 29.16
C GLU A 47 -14.60 4.24 30.45
N LYS A 48 -15.12 5.43 30.76
CA LYS A 48 -16.02 5.65 31.90
C LYS A 48 -17.28 4.80 31.77
N LYS A 49 -17.91 4.81 30.59
CA LYS A 49 -19.13 4.06 30.32
C LYS A 49 -18.91 2.55 30.37
N PHE A 50 -17.75 2.07 29.93
CA PHE A 50 -17.35 0.68 30.09
C PHE A 50 -17.39 0.24 31.56
N GLN A 51 -17.02 1.10 32.50
CA GLN A 51 -17.15 0.83 33.93
C GLN A 51 -18.62 0.92 34.40
N ASP A 52 -19.34 1.97 34.01
CA ASP A 52 -20.76 2.17 34.36
C ASP A 52 -21.63 0.97 33.94
N PHE A 53 -21.37 0.37 32.76
CA PHE A 53 -22.14 -0.75 32.24
C PHE A 53 -21.94 -2.08 33.01
N ASP A 54 -21.01 -2.12 33.95
CA ASP A 54 -20.83 -3.25 34.87
C ASP A 54 -21.70 -3.13 36.14
N GLN A 55 -22.66 -2.20 36.17
CA GLN A 55 -23.61 -2.03 37.27
C GLN A 55 -24.27 -3.35 37.73
N TYR A 56 -24.59 -4.25 36.78
CA TYR A 56 -25.20 -5.55 37.08
C TYR A 56 -24.19 -6.72 37.13
N LYS A 57 -22.88 -6.44 37.10
CA LYS A 57 -21.76 -7.41 37.13
C LYS A 57 -21.76 -8.46 36.01
N VAL A 58 -22.49 -8.19 34.93
CA VAL A 58 -22.63 -9.08 33.77
C VAL A 58 -22.32 -8.33 32.47
N ARG A 59 -21.45 -7.31 32.51
CA ARG A 59 -21.14 -6.44 31.36
C ARG A 59 -20.83 -7.21 30.09
N SER A 60 -19.94 -8.20 30.14
CA SER A 60 -19.53 -8.95 28.94
C SER A 60 -20.72 -9.63 28.25
N TRP A 61 -21.61 -10.24 29.04
CA TRP A 61 -22.84 -10.84 28.52
C TRP A 61 -23.85 -9.79 28.05
N GLY A 62 -23.94 -8.66 28.77
CA GLY A 62 -24.77 -7.51 28.38
C GLY A 62 -24.34 -6.90 27.05
N ILE A 63 -23.03 -6.83 26.77
CA ILE A 63 -22.51 -6.39 25.48
C ILE A 63 -22.95 -7.34 24.36
N ILE A 64 -22.78 -8.66 24.53
CA ILE A 64 -23.18 -9.65 23.52
C ILE A 64 -24.70 -9.56 23.27
N ALA A 65 -25.50 -9.43 24.33
CA ALA A 65 -26.94 -9.26 24.21
C ALA A 65 -27.31 -7.94 23.52
N PHE A 66 -26.65 -6.82 23.84
CA PHE A 66 -26.82 -5.55 23.14
C PHE A 66 -26.55 -5.69 21.64
N VAL A 67 -25.46 -6.37 21.26
CA VAL A 67 -25.11 -6.64 19.86
C VAL A 67 -26.22 -7.41 19.16
N LYS A 68 -26.69 -8.49 19.76
CA LYS A 68 -27.77 -9.30 19.19
C LYS A 68 -29.02 -8.45 18.93
N LEU A 69 -29.42 -7.67 19.93
CA LEU A 69 -30.65 -6.89 19.89
C LEU A 69 -30.59 -5.77 18.85
N PHE A 70 -29.48 -5.03 18.75
CA PHE A 70 -29.40 -3.96 17.74
C PHE A 70 -29.26 -4.52 16.32
N ILE A 71 -28.59 -5.67 16.13
CA ILE A 71 -28.50 -6.32 14.81
C ILE A 71 -29.90 -6.79 14.38
N ASP A 72 -30.64 -7.45 15.26
CA ASP A 72 -32.02 -7.87 14.95
C ASP A 72 -32.91 -6.66 14.67
N GLU A 73 -32.70 -5.56 15.41
CA GLU A 73 -33.40 -4.30 15.20
C GLU A 73 -33.13 -3.74 13.80
N ALA A 74 -31.87 -3.70 13.41
CA ALA A 74 -31.47 -3.30 12.07
C ALA A 74 -32.06 -4.19 10.98
N ILE A 75 -32.04 -5.52 11.14
CA ILE A 75 -32.62 -6.46 10.17
C ILE A 75 -34.11 -6.15 9.93
N ALA A 76 -34.85 -5.86 11.00
CA ALA A 76 -36.27 -5.53 10.90
C ALA A 76 -36.55 -4.13 10.31
N GLN A 77 -35.56 -3.23 10.34
CA GLN A 77 -35.64 -1.87 9.80
C GLN A 77 -35.18 -1.78 8.33
N LEU A 78 -34.48 -2.79 7.83
CA LEU A 78 -33.96 -2.80 6.47
C LEU A 78 -35.08 -3.09 5.44
N PRO A 79 -35.12 -2.34 4.32
CA PRO A 79 -36.05 -2.60 3.22
C PRO A 79 -35.72 -3.91 2.51
N GLU A 80 -36.69 -4.49 1.79
CA GLU A 80 -36.47 -5.71 1.00
C GLU A 80 -35.39 -5.56 -0.09
N THR A 81 -35.10 -4.33 -0.52
CA THR A 81 -34.04 -4.06 -1.51
C THR A 81 -32.62 -4.20 -0.95
N ALA A 82 -32.45 -4.32 0.37
CA ALA A 82 -31.15 -4.41 1.05
C ALA A 82 -30.71 -5.87 1.31
N ASP A 83 -30.82 -6.74 0.29
CA ASP A 83 -30.57 -8.18 0.40
C ASP A 83 -29.18 -8.53 0.93
N LYS A 84 -28.16 -7.77 0.51
CA LYS A 84 -26.76 -8.03 0.89
C LYS A 84 -26.54 -7.72 2.37
N GLU A 85 -27.03 -6.58 2.82
CA GLU A 85 -26.95 -6.12 4.19
C GLU A 85 -27.76 -7.03 5.11
N LYS A 86 -28.99 -7.40 4.72
CA LYS A 86 -29.81 -8.37 5.45
C LYS A 86 -29.08 -9.71 5.60
N LYS A 87 -28.43 -10.22 4.54
CA LYS A 87 -27.68 -11.49 4.60
C LYS A 87 -26.50 -11.43 5.55
N LEU A 88 -25.70 -10.35 5.50
CA LEU A 88 -24.54 -10.16 6.38
C LEU A 88 -24.96 -9.99 7.85
N LEU A 89 -25.99 -9.19 8.11
CA LEU A 89 -26.53 -8.99 9.46
C LEU A 89 -27.18 -10.26 10.01
N SER A 90 -27.93 -11.01 9.21
CA SER A 90 -28.53 -12.28 9.63
C SER A 90 -27.45 -13.32 9.97
N HIS A 91 -26.39 -13.40 9.17
CA HIS A 91 -25.25 -14.25 9.48
C HIS A 91 -24.57 -13.83 10.79
N SER A 92 -24.38 -12.52 10.99
CA SER A 92 -23.78 -12.00 12.22
C SER A 92 -24.66 -12.25 13.44
N SER A 93 -25.97 -12.05 13.32
CA SER A 93 -26.96 -12.35 14.35
C SER A 93 -26.95 -13.84 14.75
N MET A 94 -26.85 -14.75 13.78
CA MET A 94 -26.69 -16.18 14.04
C MET A 94 -25.40 -16.48 14.80
N ILE A 95 -24.26 -15.92 14.38
CA ILE A 95 -22.97 -16.19 15.05
C ILE A 95 -22.99 -15.65 16.48
N VAL A 96 -23.53 -14.45 16.70
CA VAL A 96 -23.68 -13.86 18.04
C VAL A 96 -24.55 -14.75 18.93
N SER A 97 -25.65 -15.33 18.41
CA SER A 97 -26.43 -16.32 19.17
C SER A 97 -25.61 -17.53 19.58
N LYS A 98 -24.85 -18.12 18.64
CA LYS A 98 -24.02 -19.30 18.92
C LYS A 98 -22.95 -18.98 19.98
N MET A 99 -22.31 -17.83 19.87
CA MET A 99 -21.31 -17.37 20.85
C MET A 99 -21.94 -17.10 22.21
N TYR A 100 -23.18 -16.63 22.26
CA TYR A 100 -23.90 -16.42 23.51
C TYR A 100 -24.24 -17.76 24.19
N GLU A 101 -24.66 -18.77 23.42
CA GLU A 101 -25.01 -20.09 23.96
C GLU A 101 -23.77 -20.90 24.38
N ASN A 102 -22.72 -20.90 23.55
CA ASN A 102 -21.49 -21.64 23.81
C ASN A 102 -20.27 -20.95 23.19
N TRP A 103 -19.71 -19.97 23.91
CA TRP A 103 -18.57 -19.18 23.44
C TRP A 103 -17.29 -19.98 23.15
N LYS A 104 -17.14 -21.18 23.70
CA LYS A 104 -15.94 -22.02 23.53
C LYS A 104 -15.93 -22.78 22.21
N GLU A 105 -17.10 -23.01 21.61
CA GLU A 105 -17.24 -23.78 20.38
C GLU A 105 -16.90 -22.91 19.17
N ASN A 106 -15.90 -23.32 18.38
CA ASN A 106 -15.43 -22.62 17.17
C ASN A 106 -15.17 -21.11 17.39
N ALA A 107 -14.69 -20.74 18.58
CA ALA A 107 -14.54 -19.34 19.01
C ALA A 107 -13.73 -18.50 18.01
N THR A 108 -12.61 -19.05 17.52
CA THR A 108 -11.73 -18.40 16.54
C THR A 108 -12.44 -18.15 15.20
N GLU A 109 -13.07 -19.18 14.64
CA GLU A 109 -13.81 -19.08 13.37
C GLU A 109 -14.98 -18.08 13.48
N ASN A 110 -15.75 -18.15 14.57
CA ASN A 110 -16.89 -17.26 14.83
C ASN A 110 -16.47 -15.79 14.89
N VAL A 111 -15.39 -15.47 15.62
CA VAL A 111 -14.86 -14.09 15.75
C VAL A 111 -14.35 -13.58 14.40
N PHE A 112 -13.52 -14.35 13.68
CA PHE A 112 -13.01 -13.91 12.39
C PHE A 112 -14.11 -13.76 11.34
N THR A 113 -15.14 -14.60 11.40
CA THR A 113 -16.31 -14.48 10.52
C THR A 113 -17.11 -13.21 10.84
N LEU A 114 -17.30 -12.86 12.11
CA LEU A 114 -17.94 -11.59 12.51
C LEU A 114 -17.15 -10.38 12.03
N ILE A 115 -15.83 -10.38 12.21
CA ILE A 115 -14.94 -9.33 11.71
C ILE A 115 -15.08 -9.19 10.19
N GLY A 116 -15.06 -10.31 9.45
CA GLY A 116 -15.22 -10.32 8.00
C GLY A 116 -16.61 -9.84 7.54
N ASN A 117 -17.67 -10.11 8.30
CA ASN A 117 -19.00 -9.60 8.02
C ASN A 117 -19.10 -8.09 8.24
N ILE A 118 -18.51 -7.57 9.34
CA ILE A 118 -18.45 -6.13 9.63
C ILE A 118 -17.67 -5.41 8.52
N GLU A 119 -16.52 -5.96 8.14
CA GLU A 119 -15.67 -5.43 7.08
C GLU A 119 -16.44 -5.31 5.75
N LYS A 120 -17.11 -6.39 5.34
CA LYS A 120 -17.98 -6.40 4.14
C LYS A 120 -19.10 -5.37 4.25
N LEU A 121 -19.73 -5.23 5.42
CA LEU A 121 -20.84 -4.28 5.63
C LEU A 121 -20.38 -2.83 5.57
N LEU A 122 -19.17 -2.52 6.06
CA LEU A 122 -18.61 -1.17 6.01
C LEU A 122 -18.13 -0.78 4.60
N ILE A 123 -17.67 -1.73 3.78
CA ILE A 123 -17.26 -1.50 2.38
C ILE A 123 -18.46 -1.14 1.48
N LEU A 124 -19.66 -1.62 1.80
CA LEU A 124 -20.85 -1.25 1.04
C LEU A 124 -21.08 0.27 1.14
N ASN A 125 -21.01 0.97 0.00
CA ASN A 125 -21.22 2.42 -0.10
C ASN A 125 -22.72 2.79 -0.18
N THR A 126 -23.60 1.89 0.25
CA THR A 126 -25.04 2.10 0.32
C THR A 126 -25.41 2.66 1.69
N GLN A 127 -26.40 3.56 1.72
CA GLN A 127 -27.15 3.86 2.93
C GLN A 127 -28.42 3.00 2.86
N PRO A 128 -28.43 1.81 3.47
CA PRO A 128 -29.44 0.80 3.17
C PRO A 128 -30.75 1.05 3.92
N PHE A 129 -30.77 1.93 4.93
CA PHE A 129 -31.95 2.27 5.70
C PHE A 129 -32.70 3.42 5.02
N ALA A 130 -34.02 3.26 4.87
CA ALA A 130 -34.89 4.30 4.33
C ALA A 130 -34.97 5.53 5.24
N ASP A 131 -34.83 5.33 6.57
CA ASP A 131 -34.84 6.40 7.57
C ASP A 131 -33.41 6.76 8.01
N LYS A 132 -33.09 8.05 7.96
CA LYS A 132 -31.82 8.62 8.42
C LYS A 132 -31.57 8.35 9.90
N ASN A 133 -32.61 8.35 10.73
CA ASN A 133 -32.51 8.11 12.17
C ASN A 133 -32.18 6.65 12.48
N HIS A 134 -32.76 5.70 11.75
CA HIS A 134 -32.41 4.28 11.87
C HIS A 134 -30.94 4.04 11.48
N TYR A 135 -30.46 4.70 10.41
CA TYR A 135 -29.05 4.62 10.02
C TYR A 135 -28.12 5.21 11.08
N LYS A 136 -28.47 6.38 11.63
CA LYS A 136 -27.70 7.02 12.72
C LYS A 136 -27.64 6.11 13.95
N ALA A 137 -28.77 5.56 14.38
CA ALA A 137 -28.84 4.65 15.53
C ALA A 137 -27.99 3.38 15.31
N PHE A 138 -28.03 2.80 14.11
CA PHE A 138 -27.20 1.65 13.75
C PHE A 138 -25.70 1.98 13.80
N MET A 139 -25.30 3.14 13.26
CA MET A 139 -23.91 3.59 13.29
C MET A 139 -23.42 3.87 14.70
N PHE A 140 -24.23 4.54 15.52
CA PHE A 140 -23.87 4.85 16.91
C PHE A 140 -23.76 3.58 17.75
N SER A 141 -24.66 2.62 17.56
CA SER A 141 -24.60 1.31 18.24
C SER A 141 -23.36 0.51 17.84
N SER A 142 -23.04 0.50 16.54
CA SER A 142 -21.85 -0.17 16.01
C SER A 142 -20.56 0.50 16.51
N TYR A 143 -20.54 1.84 16.56
CA TYR A 143 -19.42 2.60 17.08
C TYR A 143 -19.20 2.33 18.58
N MET A 144 -20.27 2.34 19.38
CA MET A 144 -20.22 2.01 20.80
C MET A 144 -19.67 0.60 21.03
N LEU A 145 -20.13 -0.40 20.26
CA LEU A 145 -19.61 -1.76 20.34
C LEU A 145 -18.08 -1.79 20.13
N LEU A 146 -17.61 -1.16 19.06
CA LEU A 146 -16.18 -1.15 18.72
C LEU A 146 -15.34 -0.43 19.78
N GLN A 147 -15.86 0.68 20.34
CA GLN A 147 -15.22 1.36 21.48
C GLN A 147 -15.16 0.48 22.72
N LEU A 148 -16.24 -0.24 23.05
CA LEU A 148 -16.24 -1.17 24.19
C LEU A 148 -15.26 -2.33 23.99
N ILE A 149 -15.13 -2.86 22.77
CA ILE A 149 -14.15 -3.90 22.46
C ILE A 149 -12.73 -3.33 22.60
N LYS A 150 -12.48 -2.11 22.10
CA LYS A 150 -11.18 -1.45 22.23
C LYS A 150 -10.76 -1.29 23.68
N VAL A 151 -11.64 -0.71 24.52
CA VAL A 151 -11.41 -0.55 25.96
C VAL A 151 -11.21 -1.90 26.63
N ALA A 152 -12.02 -2.91 26.27
CA ALA A 152 -11.88 -4.26 26.83
C ALA A 152 -10.50 -4.85 26.54
N ILE A 153 -9.97 -4.71 25.33
CA ILE A 153 -8.64 -5.21 24.94
C ILE A 153 -7.52 -4.46 25.67
N GLU A 154 -7.67 -3.15 25.85
CA GLU A 154 -6.69 -2.31 26.56
C GLU A 154 -6.61 -2.63 28.06
N GLN A 155 -7.73 -3.01 28.68
CA GLN A 155 -7.81 -3.35 30.10
C GLN A 155 -7.45 -4.82 30.42
N ILE A 156 -7.13 -5.65 29.41
CA ILE A 156 -6.72 -7.05 29.64
C ILE A 156 -5.34 -7.06 30.31
N ASP A 157 -5.23 -7.71 31.48
CA ASP A 157 -3.95 -7.95 32.14
C ASP A 157 -2.96 -8.70 31.23
N TRP A 158 -1.67 -8.39 31.33
CA TRP A 158 -0.64 -8.92 30.44
C TRP A 158 -0.57 -10.47 30.44
N LYS A 159 -0.93 -11.13 31.56
CA LYS A 159 -1.02 -12.60 31.63
C LYS A 159 -2.20 -13.14 30.84
N ALA A 160 -3.34 -12.45 30.87
CA ALA A 160 -4.51 -12.78 30.06
C ALA A 160 -4.29 -12.44 28.58
N GLN A 161 -3.54 -11.38 28.26
CA GLN A 161 -3.13 -11.08 26.88
C GLN A 161 -2.28 -12.20 26.29
N LEU A 162 -1.35 -12.78 27.06
CA LEU A 162 -0.56 -13.94 26.63
C LEU A 162 -1.45 -15.17 26.38
N ALA A 163 -2.41 -15.47 27.26
CA ALA A 163 -3.34 -16.59 27.08
C ALA A 163 -4.26 -16.40 25.85
N ILE A 164 -4.73 -15.19 25.61
CA ILE A 164 -5.59 -14.85 24.47
C ILE A 164 -4.79 -14.87 23.17
N SER A 165 -3.51 -14.48 23.18
CA SER A 165 -2.61 -14.51 22.02
C SER A 165 -2.38 -15.91 21.44
N PHE A 166 -2.65 -16.96 22.22
CA PHE A 166 -2.60 -18.34 21.77
C PHE A 166 -3.76 -18.69 20.81
N PHE A 167 -4.91 -18.00 20.94
CA PHE A 167 -6.12 -18.27 20.16
C PHE A 167 -6.48 -17.13 19.19
N PHE A 168 -6.05 -15.90 19.48
CA PHE A 168 -6.37 -14.69 18.74
C PHE A 168 -5.15 -13.78 18.63
N ASP A 169 -4.74 -13.43 17.43
CA ASP A 169 -3.70 -12.41 17.24
C ASP A 169 -4.30 -11.01 17.49
N LEU A 170 -4.16 -10.52 18.73
CA LEU A 170 -4.62 -9.20 19.13
C LEU A 170 -3.94 -8.06 18.34
N ASN A 171 -2.75 -8.29 17.78
CA ASN A 171 -2.08 -7.31 16.93
C ASN A 171 -2.73 -7.21 15.54
N GLN A 172 -3.46 -8.24 15.10
CA GLN A 172 -4.27 -8.18 13.88
C GLN A 172 -5.68 -7.62 14.14
N ILE A 173 -6.24 -7.83 15.34
CA ILE A 173 -7.60 -7.41 15.67
C ILE A 173 -7.68 -5.91 16.01
N LYS A 174 -6.73 -5.38 16.81
CA LYS A 174 -6.73 -3.95 17.20
C LYS A 174 -6.77 -3.00 15.99
N PRO A 175 -5.91 -3.16 14.97
CA PRO A 175 -5.95 -2.27 13.80
C PRO A 175 -7.26 -2.37 13.01
N LYS A 176 -7.89 -3.56 12.96
CA LYS A 176 -9.20 -3.71 12.31
C LYS A 176 -10.29 -2.93 13.06
N ILE A 177 -10.26 -2.93 14.39
CA ILE A 177 -11.21 -2.14 15.19
C ILE A 177 -11.02 -0.64 14.94
N ASP A 178 -9.78 -0.15 14.95
CA ASP A 178 -9.48 1.25 14.65
C ASP A 178 -9.93 1.64 13.23
N PHE A 179 -9.69 0.77 12.25
CA PHE A 179 -10.20 0.96 10.89
C PHE A 179 -11.72 1.01 10.83
N PHE A 180 -12.42 0.13 11.53
CA PHE A 180 -13.89 0.13 11.56
C PHE A 180 -14.45 1.41 12.21
N LEU A 181 -13.82 1.88 13.29
CA LEU A 181 -14.18 3.16 13.94
C LEU A 181 -14.03 4.32 12.96
N GLN A 182 -12.90 4.42 12.27
CA GLN A 182 -12.66 5.46 11.26
C GLN A 182 -13.69 5.41 10.12
N ARG A 183 -14.03 4.21 9.63
CA ARG A 183 -15.02 4.06 8.56
C ARG A 183 -16.42 4.50 8.98
N ILE A 184 -16.79 4.28 10.24
CA ILE A 184 -18.08 4.76 10.76
C ILE A 184 -18.07 6.29 10.88
N GLU A 185 -16.96 6.89 11.32
CA GLU A 185 -16.77 8.35 11.37
C GLU A 185 -16.90 8.98 9.97
N GLU A 186 -16.19 8.46 8.97
CA GLU A 186 -16.29 8.90 7.58
C GLU A 186 -17.74 8.81 7.04
N LYS A 187 -18.45 7.73 7.36
CA LYS A 187 -19.85 7.55 6.94
C LYS A 187 -20.79 8.53 7.65
N MET A 188 -20.54 8.85 8.91
CA MET A 188 -21.33 9.82 9.68
C MET A 188 -21.06 11.26 9.25
N GLU A 189 -19.82 11.63 8.92
CA GLU A 189 -19.50 12.96 8.37
C GLU A 189 -20.23 13.19 7.04
N ARG A 190 -20.23 12.20 6.13
CA ARG A 190 -21.00 12.26 4.88
C ARG A 190 -22.51 12.44 5.10
N LEU A 191 -23.04 11.81 6.15
CA LEU A 191 -24.46 11.90 6.51
C LEU A 191 -24.86 13.28 7.06
N ASN A 192 -23.94 13.94 7.78
CA ASN A 192 -24.15 15.25 8.41
C ASN A 192 -23.86 16.42 7.46
N HIS A 193 -22.96 16.25 6.49
CA HIS A 193 -22.57 17.30 5.54
C HIS A 193 -22.70 16.86 4.06
N PRO A 194 -23.94 16.67 3.55
CA PRO A 194 -24.16 16.30 2.15
C PRO A 194 -23.66 17.37 1.15
N GLU A 195 -23.56 18.63 1.58
CA GLU A 195 -23.17 19.78 0.74
C GLU A 195 -21.65 19.89 0.49
N LEU A 196 -20.81 19.30 1.35
CA LEU A 196 -19.36 19.19 1.10
C LEU A 196 -19.03 18.18 -0.02
N SER A 197 -19.99 17.35 -0.43
CA SER A 197 -19.87 16.41 -1.54
C SER A 197 -20.33 16.97 -2.90
N THR A 198 -20.95 18.16 -2.95
CA THR A 198 -21.58 18.68 -4.19
C THR A 198 -20.82 19.83 -4.87
N LYS A 199 -19.62 20.21 -4.39
CA LYS A 199 -18.70 21.12 -5.11
C LYS A 199 -17.40 20.43 -5.54
N LYS A 200 -17.55 19.41 -6.40
CA LYS A 200 -16.66 18.93 -7.47
C LYS A 200 -16.75 17.41 -7.56
N THR A 201 -17.66 16.92 -8.39
CA THR A 201 -17.46 15.67 -9.13
C THR A 201 -18.47 15.61 -10.27
N ASP A 202 -18.06 16.18 -11.41
CA ASP A 202 -18.34 15.46 -12.65
C ASP A 202 -17.83 14.03 -12.47
N ARG A 203 -18.63 13.08 -12.94
CA ARG A 203 -18.43 11.63 -12.83
C ARG A 203 -17.03 11.23 -13.33
N VAL A 204 -16.09 11.10 -12.41
CA VAL A 204 -14.88 10.29 -12.58
C VAL A 204 -14.87 9.33 -11.40
N ALA A 205 -14.71 8.04 -11.69
CA ALA A 205 -14.55 6.99 -10.70
C ALA A 205 -13.63 7.48 -9.57
N VAL A 206 -14.07 7.36 -8.32
CA VAL A 206 -13.23 7.67 -7.15
C VAL A 206 -12.03 6.74 -7.24
N ASP A 207 -10.88 7.27 -7.65
CA ASP A 207 -9.63 6.52 -7.74
C ASP A 207 -9.28 6.00 -6.34
N PRO A 208 -9.41 4.70 -6.07
CA PRO A 208 -9.21 4.14 -4.74
C PRO A 208 -7.77 4.34 -4.26
N LEU A 209 -6.83 4.51 -5.19
CA LEU A 209 -5.42 4.75 -4.91
C LEU A 209 -5.10 6.23 -4.63
N LYS A 210 -6.06 7.15 -4.80
CA LYS A 210 -5.81 8.59 -4.64
C LYS A 210 -5.14 8.96 -3.30
N PRO A 211 -5.56 8.43 -2.14
CA PRO A 211 -4.88 8.75 -0.87
C PRO A 211 -3.41 8.30 -0.86
N ILE A 212 -3.12 7.13 -1.44
CA ILE A 212 -1.76 6.60 -1.52
C ILE A 212 -0.92 7.43 -2.48
N LYS A 213 -1.47 7.77 -3.65
CA LYS A 213 -0.83 8.63 -4.65
C LYS A 213 -0.52 10.01 -4.07
N ASP A 214 -1.46 10.63 -3.35
CA ASP A 214 -1.26 11.94 -2.73
C ASP A 214 -0.13 11.92 -1.69
N LEU A 215 -0.03 10.86 -0.87
CA LEU A 215 1.05 10.70 0.11
C LEU A 215 2.41 10.44 -0.55
N LEU A 216 2.45 9.63 -1.60
CA LEU A 216 3.67 9.43 -2.40
C LEU A 216 4.10 10.72 -3.10
N SER A 217 3.18 11.46 -3.72
CA SER A 217 3.47 12.77 -4.30
C SER A 217 4.02 13.73 -3.24
N ARG A 218 3.46 13.78 -2.03
CA ARG A 218 4.03 14.60 -0.94
C ARG A 218 5.45 14.18 -0.56
N ARG A 219 5.73 12.87 -0.50
CA ARG A 219 7.08 12.34 -0.25
C ARG A 219 8.06 12.79 -1.34
N TYR A 220 7.68 12.66 -2.61
CA TYR A 220 8.50 13.08 -3.75
C TYR A 220 8.74 14.59 -3.79
N LEU A 221 7.73 15.40 -3.50
CA LEU A 221 7.89 16.85 -3.39
C LEU A 221 8.84 17.24 -2.25
N LYS A 222 8.79 16.52 -1.12
CA LYS A 222 9.71 16.76 0.00
C LYS A 222 11.16 16.45 -0.35
N ILE A 223 11.42 15.39 -1.14
CA ILE A 223 12.78 15.06 -1.62
C ILE A 223 13.32 16.18 -2.50
N LEU A 224 12.49 16.77 -3.35
CA LEU A 224 12.85 17.94 -4.16
C LEU A 224 12.94 19.26 -3.37
N GLY A 225 12.78 19.23 -2.03
CA GLY A 225 12.76 20.44 -1.19
C GLY A 225 11.56 21.36 -1.43
N ILE A 226 10.52 20.89 -2.13
CA ILE A 226 9.31 21.67 -2.42
C ILE A 226 8.40 21.62 -1.19
N SER A 227 8.37 22.70 -0.42
CA SER A 227 7.44 22.82 0.71
C SER A 227 5.99 22.92 0.20
N PRO A 228 5.04 22.11 0.73
CA PRO A 228 3.65 22.23 0.35
C PRO A 228 3.12 23.59 0.83
N SER A 229 2.74 24.45 -0.11
CA SER A 229 2.10 25.73 0.19
C SER A 229 0.78 25.47 0.93
N ILE A 230 0.79 25.69 2.25
CA ILE A 230 -0.43 25.81 3.04
C ILE A 230 -1.09 27.11 2.60
N ASN A 231 -2.01 27.02 1.64
CA ASN A 231 -2.98 28.07 1.36
C ASN A 231 -3.98 28.14 2.53
N ALA A 232 -3.54 28.74 3.64
CA ALA A 232 -4.43 29.30 4.66
C ALA A 232 -4.09 30.78 4.78
N LYS A 233 -4.98 31.63 4.26
CA LYS A 233 -4.94 33.08 4.48
C LYS A 233 -4.79 33.35 5.99
N PRO A 234 -3.80 34.14 6.45
CA PRO A 234 -3.82 34.59 7.82
C PRO A 234 -4.93 35.63 7.96
N ALA A 235 -5.94 35.27 8.75
CA ALA A 235 -6.91 36.21 9.26
C ALA A 235 -6.17 37.31 10.04
N ARG A 236 -6.46 38.56 9.68
CA ARG A 236 -6.07 39.72 10.47
C ARG A 236 -6.80 39.65 11.81
N THR A 237 -6.05 39.57 12.90
CA THR A 237 -6.50 40.06 14.21
C THR A 237 -5.53 41.13 14.67
N HIS A 238 -6.06 42.34 14.70
CA HIS A 238 -5.56 43.44 15.51
C HIS A 238 -5.62 43.02 16.99
N GLU A 239 -4.55 43.25 17.74
CA GLU A 239 -4.64 43.84 19.08
C GLU A 239 -3.28 44.43 19.50
N LEU A 240 -3.35 45.63 20.06
CA LEU A 240 -2.27 46.51 20.48
C LEU A 240 -1.80 46.21 21.93
N HIS A 241 -0.69 46.86 22.29
CA HIS A 241 -0.04 47.04 23.61
C HIS A 241 1.17 46.11 23.84
N GLU A 242 2.36 46.55 24.25
CA GLU A 242 2.84 47.88 24.64
C GLU A 242 4.38 47.86 24.69
N ILE A 243 4.98 49.04 24.54
CA ILE A 243 6.42 49.29 24.50
C ILE A 243 7.03 49.22 25.92
N LYS A 244 8.12 48.47 26.12
CA LYS A 244 9.15 48.78 27.12
C LYS A 244 10.56 48.44 26.62
N ARG A 245 11.45 49.43 26.69
CA ARG A 245 12.89 49.41 26.35
C ARG A 245 13.76 49.15 27.59
N HIS A 246 15.02 48.77 27.30
CA HIS A 246 16.23 48.65 28.15
C HIS A 246 16.41 47.29 28.86
N ALA A 247 17.56 46.59 28.82
CA ALA A 247 18.95 46.88 28.42
C ALA A 247 19.71 45.53 28.12
N PRO A 248 21.03 45.53 27.79
CA PRO A 248 21.69 44.51 26.95
C PRO A 248 22.36 43.35 27.71
N ALA A 249 22.93 42.44 26.91
CA ALA A 249 23.92 41.40 27.25
C ALA A 249 23.38 40.07 27.78
N THR A 250 23.29 39.09 26.89
CA THR A 250 24.08 37.85 27.05
C THR A 250 24.16 37.12 25.72
N ALA A 251 25.40 36.88 25.30
CA ALA A 251 25.74 36.04 24.18
C ALA A 251 25.07 34.66 24.33
N ARG A 252 24.16 34.35 23.42
CA ARG A 252 23.90 32.97 23.02
C ARG A 252 24.20 32.89 21.53
N LEU A 253 25.26 32.14 21.24
CA LEU A 253 25.60 31.63 19.93
C LEU A 253 24.33 31.12 19.24
N PHE A 254 23.86 31.85 18.24
CA PHE A 254 23.12 31.23 17.17
C PHE A 254 24.06 30.21 16.52
N PRO A 255 23.66 28.96 16.30
CA PRO A 255 24.36 28.13 15.34
C PRO A 255 24.36 28.91 14.03
N ALA A 256 25.53 29.01 13.42
CA ALA A 256 25.68 29.54 12.08
C ALA A 256 24.54 29.00 11.21
N GLU A 257 23.84 29.90 10.51
CA GLU A 257 22.99 29.54 9.40
C GLU A 257 23.74 28.48 8.59
N GLU A 258 23.26 27.24 8.63
CA GLU A 258 23.71 26.20 7.73
C GLU A 258 23.51 26.80 6.34
N LYS A 259 24.61 27.16 5.69
CA LYS A 259 24.62 27.45 4.26
C LYS A 259 23.95 26.26 3.61
N GLN A 260 22.68 26.44 3.19
CA GLN A 260 22.01 25.48 2.34
C GLN A 260 22.95 25.25 1.16
N VAL A 261 23.55 24.06 1.13
CA VAL A 261 24.32 23.60 -0.02
C VAL A 261 23.35 23.70 -1.19
N LYS A 262 23.63 24.59 -2.15
CA LYS A 262 22.82 24.69 -3.37
C LYS A 262 22.91 23.33 -4.08
N GLN A 263 21.92 22.48 -3.83
CA GLN A 263 21.84 21.16 -4.39
C GLN A 263 21.47 21.32 -5.87
N SER A 264 22.28 20.77 -6.76
CA SER A 264 22.02 20.80 -8.20
C SER A 264 20.69 20.12 -8.51
N ILE A 265 19.98 20.61 -9.51
CA ILE A 265 18.75 20.00 -10.01
C ILE A 265 18.99 18.55 -10.44
N PHE A 266 20.19 18.22 -10.92
CA PHE A 266 20.56 16.85 -11.25
C PHE A 266 20.64 15.98 -9.99
N ASP A 267 21.24 16.48 -8.92
CA ASP A 267 21.36 15.72 -7.66
C ASP A 267 19.97 15.49 -7.07
N SER A 268 19.11 16.52 -7.11
CA SER A 268 17.73 16.46 -6.63
C SER A 268 16.88 15.46 -7.43
N LEU A 269 17.04 15.42 -8.76
CA LEU A 269 16.32 14.48 -9.62
C LEU A 269 16.86 13.05 -9.51
N ASN A 270 18.17 12.87 -9.32
CA ASN A 270 18.77 11.55 -9.06
C ASN A 270 18.29 10.97 -7.72
N GLU A 271 18.18 11.82 -6.68
CA GLU A 271 17.61 11.42 -5.39
C GLU A 271 16.13 11.03 -5.52
N LEU A 272 15.37 11.78 -6.33
CA LEU A 272 13.98 11.45 -6.63
C LEU A 272 13.87 10.11 -7.39
N GLU A 273 14.69 9.88 -8.42
CA GLU A 273 14.73 8.64 -9.18
C GLU A 273 15.02 7.44 -8.27
N ALA A 274 16.04 7.55 -7.41
CA ALA A 274 16.40 6.51 -6.46
C ALA A 274 15.28 6.20 -5.45
N ASP A 275 14.54 7.22 -5.00
CA ASP A 275 13.41 7.00 -4.08
C ASP A 275 12.20 6.37 -4.78
N ILE A 276 11.90 6.77 -6.02
CA ILE A 276 10.87 6.15 -6.85
C ILE A 276 11.21 4.66 -7.08
N GLU A 277 12.44 4.35 -7.46
CA GLU A 277 12.90 2.97 -7.67
C GLU A 277 12.78 2.14 -6.38
N LYS A 278 13.18 2.72 -5.24
CA LYS A 278 13.04 2.12 -3.91
C LYS A 278 11.57 1.82 -3.58
N VAL A 279 10.64 2.73 -3.85
CA VAL A 279 9.19 2.51 -3.67
C VAL A 279 8.69 1.40 -4.59
N SER A 280 9.03 1.45 -5.88
CA SER A 280 8.62 0.43 -6.87
C SER A 280 9.11 -0.96 -6.52
N SER A 281 10.37 -1.10 -6.09
CA SER A 281 10.96 -2.36 -5.64
C SER A 281 10.29 -2.89 -4.36
N GLY A 282 9.98 -1.99 -3.42
CA GLY A 282 9.22 -2.31 -2.21
C GLY A 282 7.82 -2.86 -2.52
N ILE A 283 7.06 -2.20 -3.41
CA ILE A 283 5.73 -2.63 -3.84
C ILE A 283 5.81 -3.99 -4.55
N PHE A 284 6.77 -4.18 -5.46
CA PHE A 284 6.97 -5.44 -6.17
C PHE A 284 7.21 -6.62 -5.21
N SER A 285 8.14 -6.43 -4.28
CA SER A 285 8.50 -7.45 -3.29
C SER A 285 7.30 -7.80 -2.40
N LEU A 286 6.48 -6.81 -2.05
CA LEU A 286 5.26 -7.01 -1.28
C LEU A 286 4.24 -7.87 -2.02
N ILE A 287 4.02 -7.59 -3.32
CA ILE A 287 3.12 -8.38 -4.18
C ILE A 287 3.59 -9.83 -4.25
N GLU A 288 4.88 -10.07 -4.51
CA GLU A 288 5.43 -11.43 -4.57
C GLU A 288 5.26 -12.19 -3.25
N LEU A 289 5.55 -11.55 -2.12
CA LEU A 289 5.42 -12.18 -0.81
C LEU A 289 3.95 -12.48 -0.47
N ARG A 290 3.02 -11.58 -0.82
CA ARG A 290 1.58 -11.82 -0.62
C ARG A 290 1.06 -12.95 -1.48
N LYS A 291 1.54 -13.08 -2.72
CA LYS A 291 1.22 -14.23 -3.59
C LYS A 291 1.68 -15.54 -2.95
N LYS A 292 2.94 -15.59 -2.49
CA LYS A 292 3.50 -16.76 -1.79
C LYS A 292 2.76 -17.06 -0.47
N LYS A 293 2.30 -16.04 0.26
CA LYS A 293 1.45 -16.21 1.45
C LYS A 293 0.11 -16.86 1.08
N ALA A 294 -0.58 -16.36 0.06
CA ALA A 294 -1.85 -16.94 -0.39
C ALA A 294 -1.71 -18.40 -0.86
N GLU A 295 -0.59 -18.75 -1.50
CA GLU A 295 -0.26 -20.14 -1.86
C GLU A 295 -0.09 -21.02 -0.60
N LEU A 296 0.59 -20.53 0.44
CA LEU A 296 0.74 -21.24 1.72
C LEU A 296 -0.59 -21.37 2.46
N ASP A 297 -1.41 -20.32 2.51
CA ASP A 297 -2.74 -20.36 3.12
C ASP A 297 -3.62 -21.43 2.44
N GLY A 298 -3.58 -21.51 1.11
CA GLY A 298 -4.29 -22.55 0.35
C GLY A 298 -3.80 -23.97 0.66
N LYS A 299 -2.49 -24.15 0.91
CA LYS A 299 -1.93 -25.45 1.34
C LYS A 299 -2.36 -25.82 2.76
N ILE A 300 -2.33 -24.86 3.69
CA ILE A 300 -2.78 -25.05 5.07
C ILE A 300 -4.26 -25.45 5.10
N GLU A 301 -5.10 -24.78 4.30
CA GLU A 301 -6.52 -25.11 4.20
C GLU A 301 -6.75 -26.55 3.72
N LYS A 302 -6.02 -27.01 2.70
CA LYS A 302 -6.09 -28.41 2.23
C LYS A 302 -5.66 -29.41 3.31
N VAL A 303 -4.60 -29.11 4.05
CA VAL A 303 -4.12 -29.97 5.16
C VAL A 303 -5.16 -30.03 6.27
N ASN A 304 -5.76 -28.89 6.66
CA ASN A 304 -6.83 -28.84 7.66
C ASN A 304 -8.08 -29.60 7.22
N GLN A 305 -8.48 -29.47 5.95
CA GLN A 305 -9.57 -30.26 5.38
C GLN A 305 -9.29 -31.76 5.48
N PHE A 306 -8.04 -32.16 5.26
CA PHE A 306 -7.66 -33.57 5.35
C PHE A 306 -7.67 -34.09 6.79
N ILE A 307 -7.16 -33.32 7.75
CA ILE A 307 -7.23 -33.65 9.18
C ILE A 307 -8.70 -33.79 9.62
N LYS A 308 -9.55 -32.82 9.27
CA LYS A 308 -10.98 -32.83 9.57
C LYS A 308 -11.68 -34.06 8.98
N ALA A 309 -11.38 -34.43 7.73
CA ALA A 309 -11.92 -35.61 7.10
C ALA A 309 -11.54 -36.91 7.84
N ILE A 310 -10.31 -37.00 8.38
CA ILE A 310 -9.89 -38.16 9.18
C ILE A 310 -10.68 -38.20 10.50
N ASP A 311 -10.81 -37.07 11.19
CA ASP A 311 -11.53 -36.99 12.47
C ASP A 311 -13.02 -37.29 12.32
N GLU A 312 -13.67 -36.78 11.26
CA GLU A 312 -15.05 -37.10 10.94
C GLU A 312 -15.23 -38.58 10.61
N ASN A 313 -14.27 -39.18 9.89
CA ASN A 313 -14.30 -40.62 9.60
C ASN A 313 -14.10 -41.47 10.88
N ASP A 314 -13.27 -41.02 11.82
CA ASP A 314 -13.04 -41.71 13.10
C ASP A 314 -14.23 -41.60 14.05
N LYS A 315 -15.03 -40.53 13.97
CA LYS A 315 -16.27 -40.33 14.75
C LYS A 315 -17.47 -41.16 14.25
N LYS A 316 -17.42 -41.73 13.03
CA LYS A 316 -18.54 -42.51 12.47
C LYS A 316 -18.69 -43.86 13.17
N ILE A 317 -19.90 -44.12 13.69
CA ILE A 317 -20.29 -45.39 14.33
C ILE A 317 -20.63 -46.47 13.29
N ILE A 318 -21.27 -46.08 12.18
CA ILE A 318 -21.64 -46.94 11.04
C ILE A 318 -21.06 -46.31 9.77
N GLY A 319 -20.49 -47.12 8.87
CA GLY A 319 -19.92 -46.64 7.59
C GLY A 319 -18.54 -46.00 7.69
N ARG A 320 -17.78 -46.27 8.76
CA ARG A 320 -16.38 -45.86 8.91
C ARG A 320 -15.53 -46.49 7.79
N LYS A 321 -14.77 -45.67 7.06
CA LYS A 321 -13.84 -46.16 6.03
C LYS A 321 -12.54 -46.64 6.67
N TYR A 322 -12.06 -47.79 6.20
CA TYR A 322 -10.69 -48.25 6.47
C TYR A 322 -9.69 -47.39 5.69
N PHE A 323 -8.42 -47.40 6.10
CA PHE A 323 -7.38 -46.50 5.65
C PHE A 323 -7.25 -46.45 4.13
N LEU A 324 -7.24 -47.59 3.45
CA LEU A 324 -7.14 -47.63 1.98
C LEU A 324 -8.37 -47.03 1.28
N ASP A 325 -9.58 -47.36 1.74
CA ASP A 325 -10.82 -46.79 1.20
C ASP A 325 -10.96 -45.29 1.52
N PHE A 326 -10.39 -44.87 2.64
CA PHE A 326 -10.36 -43.48 3.08
C PHE A 326 -9.39 -42.65 2.22
N ILE A 327 -8.19 -43.16 1.95
CA ILE A 327 -7.21 -42.53 1.06
C ILE A 327 -7.74 -42.48 -0.38
N GLU A 328 -8.36 -43.54 -0.89
CA GLU A 328 -8.93 -43.51 -2.25
C GLU A 328 -10.06 -42.49 -2.37
N ALA A 329 -10.88 -42.34 -1.32
CA ALA A 329 -11.94 -41.33 -1.29
C ALA A 329 -11.45 -39.88 -1.16
N HIS A 330 -10.20 -39.67 -0.71
CA HIS A 330 -9.59 -38.33 -0.55
C HIS A 330 -8.26 -38.25 -1.32
N LYS A 331 -8.19 -38.93 -2.46
CA LYS A 331 -6.97 -39.12 -3.25
C LYS A 331 -6.28 -37.82 -3.64
N GLU A 332 -7.05 -36.79 -3.97
CA GLU A 332 -6.53 -35.46 -4.33
C GLU A 332 -5.81 -34.77 -3.16
N LEU A 333 -6.36 -34.88 -1.94
CA LEU A 333 -5.74 -34.34 -0.72
C LEU A 333 -4.48 -35.13 -0.35
N TYR A 334 -4.52 -36.45 -0.54
CA TYR A 334 -3.38 -37.32 -0.30
C TYR A 334 -2.24 -37.10 -1.30
N GLN A 335 -2.54 -36.88 -2.58
CA GLN A 335 -1.55 -36.55 -3.60
C GLN A 335 -0.90 -35.19 -3.35
N ALA A 336 -1.69 -34.16 -3.03
CA ALA A 336 -1.17 -32.84 -2.69
C ALA A 336 -0.23 -32.87 -1.47
N LEU A 337 -0.55 -33.69 -0.46
CA LEU A 337 0.31 -33.91 0.71
C LEU A 337 1.65 -34.57 0.34
N LEU A 338 1.62 -35.55 -0.57
CA LEU A 338 2.82 -36.27 -0.98
C LEU A 338 3.75 -35.43 -1.87
N GLU A 339 3.23 -34.47 -2.62
CA GLU A 339 4.04 -33.54 -3.44
C GLU A 339 4.81 -32.53 -2.57
N ASP A 340 4.27 -32.17 -1.40
CA ASP A 340 4.79 -31.09 -0.55
C ASP A 340 5.75 -31.54 0.57
N ILE A 341 5.99 -32.85 0.73
CA ILE A 341 6.73 -33.43 1.86
C ILE A 341 7.94 -34.26 1.42
N GLU A 342 9.11 -33.89 1.92
CA GLU A 342 10.36 -34.67 1.87
C GLU A 342 10.78 -35.13 3.28
N SER A 343 9.90 -35.84 3.98
CA SER A 343 10.16 -36.29 5.36
C SER A 343 10.41 -37.81 5.48
N PRO A 344 11.22 -38.26 6.44
CA PRO A 344 11.36 -39.68 6.77
C PRO A 344 10.04 -40.32 7.25
N GLN A 345 9.08 -39.56 7.80
CA GLN A 345 7.73 -40.09 8.09
C GLN A 345 6.95 -40.44 6.82
N LYS A 346 7.14 -39.73 5.70
CA LYS A 346 6.54 -40.08 4.40
C LYS A 346 6.98 -41.46 3.95
N GLN A 347 8.27 -41.77 4.08
CA GLN A 347 8.79 -43.09 3.73
C GLN A 347 8.23 -44.19 4.65
N LYS A 348 8.16 -43.92 5.95
CA LYS A 348 7.57 -44.83 6.94
C LYS A 348 6.09 -45.14 6.66
N LEU A 349 5.31 -44.11 6.30
CA LEU A 349 3.91 -44.24 5.90
C LEU A 349 3.77 -45.07 4.61
N LEU A 350 4.59 -44.79 3.59
CA LEU A 350 4.59 -45.53 2.33
C LEU A 350 4.96 -47.02 2.53
N ASP A 351 5.93 -47.30 3.40
CA ASP A 351 6.35 -48.67 3.74
C ASP A 351 5.23 -49.43 4.47
N LYS A 352 4.51 -48.78 5.40
CA LYS A 352 3.34 -49.39 6.07
C LYS A 352 2.15 -49.58 5.12
N ILE A 353 1.92 -48.65 4.20
CA ILE A 353 0.91 -48.82 3.14
C ILE A 353 1.25 -50.02 2.26
N LYS A 354 2.53 -50.21 1.94
CA LYS A 354 3.01 -51.37 1.18
C LYS A 354 2.79 -52.67 1.95
N GLN A 355 3.06 -52.70 3.26
CA GLN A 355 2.78 -53.85 4.13
C GLN A 355 1.27 -54.16 4.23
N LEU A 356 0.43 -53.13 4.30
CA LEU A 356 -1.02 -53.27 4.36
C LEU A 356 -1.59 -53.81 3.05
N LYS A 357 -1.05 -53.36 1.91
CA LYS A 357 -1.37 -53.91 0.57
C LYS A 357 -0.86 -55.34 0.39
N SER A 358 0.35 -55.67 0.87
CA SER A 358 0.90 -57.03 0.76
C SER A 358 0.19 -58.02 1.68
N SER A 359 -0.25 -57.59 2.87
CA SER A 359 -1.05 -58.41 3.79
C SER A 359 -2.47 -58.67 3.24
N LEU A 360 -2.99 -57.78 2.39
CA LEU A 360 -4.24 -58.01 1.64
C LEU A 360 -4.03 -58.94 0.44
N ALA A 361 -2.84 -58.90 -0.17
CA ALA A 361 -2.48 -59.69 -1.35
C ALA A 361 -1.94 -61.09 -1.03
N SER A 362 -1.54 -61.38 0.22
CA SER A 362 -1.20 -62.72 0.67
C SER A 362 -2.46 -63.60 0.70
N SER A 363 -2.64 -64.33 -0.39
CA SER A 363 -3.71 -65.27 -0.66
C SER A 363 -3.76 -66.41 0.36
N ASN A 364 -4.68 -66.31 1.31
CA ASN A 364 -5.35 -67.48 1.93
C ASN A 364 -6.77 -67.18 2.45
N LEU A 365 -7.40 -66.07 2.04
CA LEU A 365 -8.79 -65.78 2.40
C LEU A 365 -9.56 -65.30 1.17
N SER A 366 -10.58 -66.08 0.80
CA SER A 366 -11.43 -65.86 -0.37
C SER A 366 -12.26 -64.58 -0.23
N SER A 367 -12.62 -64.03 -1.40
CA SER A 367 -13.26 -62.73 -1.65
C SER A 367 -14.68 -62.53 -1.08
N GLY A 368 -15.11 -63.35 -0.11
CA GLY A 368 -16.30 -63.11 0.72
C GLY A 368 -15.98 -62.80 2.19
N ALA A 369 -14.72 -62.98 2.63
CA ALA A 369 -14.30 -62.88 4.04
C ALA A 369 -13.48 -61.63 4.39
N VAL A 370 -13.11 -60.78 3.42
CA VAL A 370 -12.29 -59.57 3.67
C VAL A 370 -13.08 -58.45 4.37
N GLN A 371 -14.41 -58.56 4.47
CA GLN A 371 -15.24 -57.73 5.37
C GLN A 371 -15.44 -58.35 6.77
N GLY A 372 -14.87 -59.53 7.03
CA GLY A 372 -15.20 -60.39 8.18
C GLY A 372 -14.24 -60.40 9.37
N ILE A 373 -13.00 -59.92 9.25
CA ILE A 373 -11.99 -60.05 10.34
C ILE A 373 -11.95 -58.81 11.26
N ASN A 374 -13.13 -58.30 11.61
CA ASN A 374 -13.28 -57.41 12.77
C ASN A 374 -14.55 -57.69 13.60
N TRP A 375 -15.25 -58.80 13.30
CA TRP A 375 -16.51 -59.15 13.98
C TRP A 375 -16.34 -59.75 15.38
N VAL A 376 -15.12 -60.09 15.80
CA VAL A 376 -14.85 -60.61 17.15
C VAL A 376 -14.83 -59.48 18.21
N ALA A 377 -14.84 -58.20 17.80
CA ALA A 377 -14.88 -57.05 18.71
C ALA A 377 -16.16 -56.20 18.59
N THR A 378 -16.99 -56.36 17.56
CA THR A 378 -18.10 -55.46 17.22
C THR A 378 -19.29 -55.45 18.18
N PRO A 379 -19.72 -56.55 18.84
CA PRO A 379 -20.83 -56.45 19.79
C PRO A 379 -20.41 -55.64 21.04
N PHE A 380 -19.17 -55.84 21.52
CA PHE A 380 -18.66 -55.15 22.69
C PHE A 380 -18.32 -53.68 22.41
N THR A 381 -17.76 -53.33 21.25
CA THR A 381 -17.43 -51.92 20.93
C THR A 381 -18.65 -51.07 20.58
N VAL A 382 -19.70 -51.64 19.98
CA VAL A 382 -20.93 -50.90 19.64
C VAL A 382 -21.79 -50.66 20.88
N VAL A 383 -21.92 -51.65 21.78
CA VAL A 383 -22.68 -51.50 23.04
C VAL A 383 -21.93 -50.64 24.07
N TYR A 384 -20.59 -50.69 24.10
CA TYR A 384 -19.78 -49.85 24.98
C TYR A 384 -19.78 -48.37 24.56
N ARG A 385 -19.81 -48.06 23.26
CA ARG A 385 -19.79 -46.67 22.75
C ARG A 385 -21.12 -45.93 22.83
N THR A 386 -22.24 -46.64 22.93
CA THR A 386 -23.57 -46.03 23.08
C THR A 386 -23.93 -45.75 24.54
N ALA A 387 -23.25 -46.38 25.50
CA ALA A 387 -23.60 -46.30 26.93
C ALA A 387 -22.55 -45.59 27.81
N THR A 388 -21.40 -45.15 27.28
CA THR A 388 -20.31 -44.59 28.09
C THR A 388 -20.00 -43.13 27.74
N PRO A 389 -19.88 -42.20 28.72
CA PRO A 389 -19.53 -40.80 28.50
C PRO A 389 -18.22 -40.63 27.71
N GLN A 390 -18.13 -39.58 26.87
CA GLN A 390 -17.01 -39.32 25.94
C GLN A 390 -15.61 -39.39 26.59
N VAL A 391 -15.49 -38.96 27.85
CA VAL A 391 -14.24 -38.93 28.62
C VAL A 391 -13.63 -40.33 28.82
N MET A 392 -14.45 -41.38 28.85
CA MET A 392 -13.98 -42.76 29.03
C MET A 392 -13.60 -43.44 27.71
N GLN A 393 -14.10 -42.92 26.58
CA GLN A 393 -13.78 -43.43 25.24
C GLN A 393 -12.38 -43.01 24.78
N GLU A 394 -11.91 -41.84 25.20
CA GLU A 394 -10.55 -41.35 24.94
C GLU A 394 -9.50 -42.12 25.77
N ALA A 395 -9.84 -42.54 26.99
CA ALA A 395 -8.94 -43.26 27.89
C ALA A 395 -8.60 -44.70 27.46
N ILE A 396 -9.42 -45.33 26.62
CA ILE A 396 -9.23 -46.74 26.16
C ILE A 396 -8.69 -46.83 24.72
N GLY A 397 -8.82 -45.76 23.93
CA GLY A 397 -8.15 -45.67 22.62
C GLY A 397 -6.62 -45.84 22.66
N SER A 398 -6.03 -45.67 23.85
CA SER A 398 -4.61 -45.86 24.14
C SER A 398 -4.23 -47.29 24.58
N THR A 399 -5.18 -48.19 24.81
CA THR A 399 -4.95 -49.51 25.44
C THR A 399 -5.41 -50.73 24.61
N LEU A 400 -5.96 -50.54 23.41
CA LEU A 400 -6.21 -51.64 22.46
C LEU A 400 -4.99 -51.86 21.54
N PRO A 401 -4.60 -53.11 21.22
CA PRO A 401 -3.51 -53.37 20.29
C PRO A 401 -3.85 -52.72 18.94
N ALA A 402 -2.99 -51.80 18.50
CA ALA A 402 -3.20 -51.05 17.26
C ALA A 402 -3.32 -52.00 16.08
N THR A 403 -4.51 -52.10 15.47
CA THR A 403 -4.64 -52.73 14.15
C THR A 403 -3.79 -51.95 13.15
N LEU A 404 -3.22 -52.62 12.14
CA LEU A 404 -2.40 -51.98 11.10
C LEU A 404 -3.12 -50.77 10.46
N ASP A 405 -4.45 -50.80 10.36
CA ASP A 405 -5.31 -49.70 9.94
C ASP A 405 -5.20 -48.46 10.86
N SER A 406 -5.37 -48.66 12.17
CA SER A 406 -5.26 -47.58 13.16
C SER A 406 -3.85 -47.00 13.20
N SER A 407 -2.82 -47.83 13.03
CA SER A 407 -1.43 -47.39 12.96
C SER A 407 -1.15 -46.52 11.73
N CYS A 408 -1.69 -46.88 10.55
CA CYS A 408 -1.55 -46.06 9.34
C CYS A 408 -2.29 -44.71 9.46
N LYS A 409 -3.48 -44.68 10.09
CA LYS A 409 -4.21 -43.43 10.36
C LYS A 409 -3.47 -42.52 11.33
N MET A 410 -2.88 -43.07 12.40
CA MET A 410 -2.07 -42.29 13.34
C MET A 410 -0.81 -41.73 12.68
N GLU A 411 -0.13 -42.50 11.82
CA GLU A 411 1.05 -41.99 11.10
C GLU A 411 0.69 -40.95 10.05
N LEU A 412 -0.46 -41.08 9.37
CA LEU A 412 -0.98 -40.06 8.47
C LEU A 412 -1.33 -38.77 9.22
N LYS A 413 -1.99 -38.85 10.39
CA LYS A 413 -2.25 -37.67 11.24
C LYS A 413 -0.95 -37.00 11.69
N ALA A 414 0.02 -37.78 12.17
CA ALA A 414 1.31 -37.24 12.59
C ALA A 414 2.05 -36.51 11.46
N LEU A 415 2.00 -37.06 10.23
CA LEU A 415 2.60 -36.45 9.05
C LEU A 415 1.84 -35.18 8.60
N LEU A 416 0.52 -35.16 8.75
CA LEU A 416 -0.31 -33.96 8.52
C LEU A 416 -0.02 -32.87 9.55
N ASP A 417 0.12 -33.21 10.82
CA ASP A 417 0.43 -32.27 11.90
C ASP A 417 1.82 -31.66 11.72
N GLU A 418 2.82 -32.46 11.35
CA GLU A 418 4.17 -31.99 11.04
C GLU A 418 4.19 -31.08 9.81
N CYS A 419 3.45 -31.45 8.75
CA CYS A 419 3.28 -30.61 7.57
C CYS A 419 2.60 -29.28 7.91
N LEU A 420 1.55 -29.31 8.74
CA LEU A 420 0.86 -28.12 9.21
C LEU A 420 1.82 -27.21 9.98
N GLN A 421 2.62 -27.76 10.89
CA GLN A 421 3.61 -26.99 11.67
C GLN A 421 4.69 -26.37 10.78
N ASP A 422 5.21 -27.10 9.79
CA ASP A 422 6.19 -26.58 8.83
C ASP A 422 5.58 -25.46 7.96
N LEU A 423 4.37 -25.65 7.45
CA LEU A 423 3.65 -24.63 6.67
C LEU A 423 3.33 -23.39 7.51
N GLN A 424 2.90 -23.55 8.77
CA GLN A 424 2.68 -22.44 9.70
C GLN A 424 3.98 -21.69 10.04
N SER A 425 5.09 -22.41 10.21
CA SER A 425 6.42 -21.81 10.40
C SER A 425 6.85 -21.00 9.17
N LYS A 426 6.65 -21.56 7.97
CA LYS A 426 6.90 -20.87 6.69
C LYS A 426 6.00 -19.64 6.54
N LEU A 427 4.71 -19.74 6.89
CA LEU A 427 3.77 -18.63 6.88
C LEU A 427 4.24 -17.50 7.81
N LYS A 428 4.57 -17.82 9.07
CA LYS A 428 5.06 -16.84 10.05
C LYS A 428 6.34 -16.13 9.58
N LYS A 429 7.26 -16.88 8.95
CA LYS A 429 8.46 -16.30 8.32
C LYS A 429 8.11 -15.35 7.15
N LYS A 430 7.04 -15.65 6.39
CA LYS A 430 6.60 -14.77 5.30
C LYS A 430 5.90 -13.52 5.83
N GLU A 431 5.10 -13.63 6.88
CA GLU A 431 4.47 -12.49 7.53
C GLU A 431 5.51 -11.53 8.13
N SER A 432 6.56 -12.05 8.77
CA SER A 432 7.65 -11.22 9.27
C SER A 432 8.44 -10.54 8.13
N GLN A 433 8.63 -11.22 7.00
CA GLN A 433 9.23 -10.62 5.79
C GLN A 433 8.34 -9.50 5.22
N ILE A 434 7.02 -9.69 5.15
CA ILE A 434 6.06 -8.68 4.70
C ILE A 434 6.12 -7.45 5.61
N ALA A 435 6.08 -7.65 6.93
CA ALA A 435 6.20 -6.58 7.92
C ALA A 435 7.53 -5.82 7.80
N ALA A 436 8.64 -6.55 7.60
CA ALA A 436 9.97 -5.96 7.43
C ALA A 436 10.07 -5.10 6.16
N ILE A 437 9.48 -5.54 5.04
CA ILE A 437 9.41 -4.73 3.81
C ILE A 437 8.54 -3.49 4.03
N ASN A 438 7.36 -3.67 4.63
CA ASN A 438 6.48 -2.53 4.92
C ASN A 438 7.18 -1.46 5.77
N HIS A 439 7.93 -1.90 6.79
CA HIS A 439 8.74 -1.01 7.60
C HIS A 439 9.93 -0.39 6.83
N ARG A 440 10.65 -1.16 6.01
CA ARG A 440 11.83 -0.66 5.31
C ARG A 440 11.51 0.41 4.25
N PHE A 441 10.37 0.26 3.55
CA PHE A 441 10.06 1.09 2.37
C PHE A 441 9.03 2.19 2.65
N PHE A 442 8.14 2.02 3.65
CA PHE A 442 7.00 2.92 3.88
C PHE A 442 6.94 3.53 5.29
N ASN A 443 7.95 3.34 6.16
CA ASN A 443 7.92 3.85 7.54
C ASN A 443 8.12 5.37 7.70
N TYR A 444 8.30 6.12 6.60
CA TYR A 444 8.36 7.58 6.64
C TYR A 444 7.01 8.22 6.96
N ASP A 445 5.89 7.52 6.67
CA ASP A 445 4.54 7.97 6.97
C ASP A 445 3.69 6.76 7.43
N VAL A 446 3.18 6.84 8.66
CA VAL A 446 2.38 5.76 9.28
C VAL A 446 1.10 5.50 8.48
N THR A 447 0.49 6.55 7.92
CA THR A 447 -0.72 6.49 7.10
C THR A 447 -0.42 5.77 5.79
N LEU A 448 0.69 6.11 5.13
CA LEU A 448 1.11 5.45 3.88
C LEU A 448 1.35 3.96 4.12
N ARG A 449 2.05 3.60 5.20
CA ARG A 449 2.30 2.21 5.57
C ARG A 449 1.01 1.42 5.74
N LEU A 450 0.04 1.97 6.48
CA LEU A 450 -1.25 1.33 6.73
C LEU A 450 -2.10 1.17 5.46
N LEU A 451 -2.09 2.18 4.59
CA LEU A 451 -2.80 2.09 3.31
C LEU A 451 -2.21 1.01 2.41
N ILE A 452 -0.87 0.96 2.26
CA ILE A 452 -0.18 -0.07 1.48
C ILE A 452 -0.42 -1.48 2.07
N GLU A 453 -0.45 -1.60 3.39
CA GLU A 453 -0.68 -2.87 4.08
C GLU A 453 -2.09 -3.45 3.85
N ASN A 454 -3.10 -2.59 3.69
CA ASN A 454 -4.49 -2.99 3.50
C ASN A 454 -4.95 -3.04 2.03
N GLU A 455 -4.15 -2.49 1.11
CA GLU A 455 -4.50 -2.44 -0.31
C GLU A 455 -4.43 -3.82 -0.99
N SER A 456 -5.22 -4.07 -2.03
CA SER A 456 -5.18 -5.36 -2.74
C SER A 456 -3.91 -5.50 -3.60
N SER A 457 -3.46 -6.74 -3.86
CA SER A 457 -2.29 -6.98 -4.73
C SER A 457 -2.48 -6.44 -6.15
N GLU A 458 -3.72 -6.40 -6.66
CA GLU A 458 -4.06 -5.84 -7.98
C GLU A 458 -3.90 -4.31 -7.99
N GLN A 459 -4.41 -3.65 -6.95
CA GLN A 459 -4.29 -2.20 -6.80
C GLN A 459 -2.84 -1.77 -6.56
N LEU A 460 -2.07 -2.57 -5.83
CA LEU A 460 -0.63 -2.38 -5.70
C LEU A 460 0.11 -2.53 -7.03
N ALA A 461 -0.31 -3.45 -7.91
CA ALA A 461 0.29 -3.57 -9.24
C ALA A 461 0.01 -2.33 -10.11
N LEU A 462 -1.21 -1.77 -10.03
CA LEU A 462 -1.55 -0.50 -10.69
C LEU A 462 -0.74 0.67 -10.11
N LEU A 463 -0.57 0.71 -8.79
CA LEU A 463 0.25 1.72 -8.12
C LEU A 463 1.72 1.62 -8.56
N LYS A 464 2.28 0.41 -8.59
CA LYS A 464 3.64 0.17 -9.10
C LYS A 464 3.79 0.69 -10.53
N LYS A 465 2.86 0.35 -11.41
CA LYS A 465 2.89 0.80 -12.81
C LYS A 465 2.87 2.33 -12.93
N ALA A 466 2.03 3.00 -12.13
CA ALA A 466 2.00 4.45 -12.09
C ALA A 466 3.32 5.05 -11.58
N ASN A 467 3.90 4.43 -10.55
CA ASN A 467 5.18 4.84 -9.97
C ASN A 467 6.36 4.64 -10.95
N ASP A 468 6.40 3.51 -11.63
CA ASP A 468 7.40 3.22 -12.68
C ASP A 468 7.28 4.24 -13.83
N SER A 469 6.05 4.53 -14.27
CA SER A 469 5.80 5.52 -15.34
C SER A 469 6.27 6.93 -14.95
N MET A 470 6.21 7.27 -13.67
CA MET A 470 6.76 8.52 -13.13
C MET A 470 8.30 8.47 -13.09
N GLY A 471 8.89 7.34 -12.70
CA GLY A 471 10.34 7.11 -12.74
C GLY A 471 10.91 7.28 -14.15
N ASP A 472 10.29 6.65 -15.15
CA ASP A 472 10.66 6.79 -16.56
C ASP A 472 10.59 8.26 -17.02
N ALA A 473 9.57 9.00 -16.57
CA ALA A 473 9.39 10.41 -16.90
C ALA A 473 10.47 11.31 -16.23
N VAL A 474 10.87 11.01 -14.99
CA VAL A 474 11.98 11.67 -14.29
C VAL A 474 13.29 11.39 -15.01
N GLN A 475 13.56 10.13 -15.35
CA GLN A 475 14.78 9.74 -16.06
C GLN A 475 14.88 10.39 -17.44
N ALA A 476 13.78 10.42 -18.21
CA ALA A 476 13.70 11.14 -19.47
C ALA A 476 13.99 12.63 -19.27
N SER A 477 13.45 13.23 -18.21
CA SER A 477 13.72 14.64 -17.88
C SER A 477 15.19 14.88 -17.53
N CYS A 478 15.88 13.96 -16.83
CA CYS A 478 17.32 14.04 -16.56
C CYS A 478 18.16 14.00 -17.85
N LYS A 479 17.82 13.12 -18.79
CA LYS A 479 18.49 13.02 -20.11
C LYS A 479 18.31 14.31 -20.91
N LEU A 480 17.08 14.84 -20.95
CA LEU A 480 16.77 16.09 -21.60
C LEU A 480 17.53 17.27 -20.94
N LEU A 481 17.58 17.30 -19.62
CA LEU A 481 18.27 18.35 -18.87
C LEU A 481 19.78 18.37 -19.16
N THR A 482 20.40 17.20 -19.31
CA THR A 482 21.81 17.08 -19.71
C THR A 482 22.04 17.73 -21.07
N THR A 483 21.17 17.42 -22.04
CA THR A 483 21.19 17.99 -23.39
C THR A 483 20.98 19.51 -23.36
N LEU A 484 20.01 19.98 -22.57
CA LEU A 484 19.70 21.39 -22.39
C LEU A 484 20.86 22.17 -21.78
N LYS A 485 21.50 21.64 -20.73
CA LYS A 485 22.67 22.26 -20.09
C LYS A 485 23.81 22.42 -21.09
N GLN A 486 24.11 21.39 -21.87
CA GLN A 486 25.17 21.42 -22.87
C GLN A 486 24.88 22.39 -24.03
N ASN A 487 23.62 22.42 -24.50
CA ASN A 487 23.17 23.39 -25.49
C ASN A 487 23.19 24.83 -24.96
N SER A 488 22.85 25.04 -23.68
CA SER A 488 22.87 26.36 -23.03
C SER A 488 24.30 26.90 -22.84
N LEU A 489 25.24 26.03 -22.46
CA LEU A 489 26.67 26.39 -22.39
C LEU A 489 27.19 26.81 -23.77
N SER A 490 26.91 26.00 -24.80
CA SER A 490 27.31 26.30 -26.18
C SER A 490 26.70 27.61 -26.70
N LEU A 491 25.42 27.85 -26.38
CA LEU A 491 24.73 29.10 -26.69
C LEU A 491 25.42 30.30 -26.04
N ASN A 492 25.84 30.18 -24.77
CA ASN A 492 26.53 31.27 -24.08
C ASN A 492 27.87 31.58 -24.75
N THR A 493 28.68 30.56 -25.02
CA THR A 493 29.97 30.74 -25.71
C THR A 493 29.79 31.45 -27.05
N LEU A 494 28.78 31.07 -27.84
CA LEU A 494 28.46 31.72 -29.11
C LEU A 494 28.01 33.18 -28.93
N ARG A 495 27.21 33.49 -27.90
CA ARG A 495 26.83 34.87 -27.58
C ARG A 495 28.05 35.70 -27.19
N GLY A 496 28.93 35.18 -26.34
CA GLY A 496 30.18 35.86 -25.97
C GLY A 496 31.10 36.11 -27.18
N HIS A 497 31.18 35.17 -28.13
CA HIS A 497 31.88 35.37 -29.40
C HIS A 497 31.22 36.47 -30.25
N SER A 498 29.90 36.48 -30.36
CA SER A 498 29.17 37.52 -31.11
C SER A 498 29.35 38.91 -30.49
N GLU A 499 29.30 39.02 -29.16
CA GLU A 499 29.55 40.26 -28.42
C GLU A 499 30.98 40.75 -28.62
N THR A 500 31.97 39.86 -28.53
CA THR A 500 33.38 40.18 -28.77
C THR A 500 33.60 40.72 -30.19
N LEU A 501 33.00 40.09 -31.20
CA LEU A 501 33.04 40.56 -32.58
C LEU A 501 32.30 41.89 -32.75
N GLY A 502 31.15 42.06 -32.11
CA GLY A 502 30.34 43.28 -32.13
C GLY A 502 31.08 44.49 -31.53
N GLU A 503 31.72 44.31 -30.37
CA GLU A 503 32.54 45.36 -29.75
C GLU A 503 33.78 45.69 -30.59
N PHE A 504 34.43 44.70 -31.20
CA PHE A 504 35.53 44.95 -32.13
C PHE A 504 35.10 45.77 -33.35
N ILE A 505 33.96 45.42 -33.96
CA ILE A 505 33.38 46.17 -35.08
C ILE A 505 33.08 47.61 -34.62
N ARG A 506 32.43 47.79 -33.46
CA ARG A 506 32.09 49.10 -32.91
C ARG A 506 33.32 49.98 -32.65
N LEU A 507 34.38 49.41 -32.08
CA LEU A 507 35.61 50.13 -31.72
C LEU A 507 36.47 50.51 -32.94
N HIS A 508 36.41 49.72 -34.02
CA HIS A 508 37.29 49.90 -35.18
C HIS A 508 36.59 50.35 -36.47
N ASP A 509 35.25 50.32 -36.56
CA ASP A 509 34.46 50.87 -37.69
C ASP A 509 34.36 52.41 -37.64
N GLY A 510 35.52 53.07 -37.59
CA GLY A 510 35.65 54.52 -37.60
C GLY A 510 35.55 55.13 -39.00
N PHE A 511 35.46 56.47 -39.07
CA PHE A 511 35.38 57.25 -40.30
C PHE A 511 36.44 56.87 -41.36
N PHE A 512 37.69 56.66 -40.94
CA PHE A 512 38.79 56.29 -41.85
C PHE A 512 38.63 54.88 -42.46
N VAL A 513 38.08 53.91 -41.71
CA VAL A 513 37.78 52.58 -42.26
C VAL A 513 36.68 52.66 -43.32
N LYS A 514 35.67 53.51 -43.10
CA LYS A 514 34.59 53.75 -44.07
C LYS A 514 35.09 54.39 -45.35
N ILE A 515 36.02 55.34 -45.26
CA ILE A 515 36.69 55.93 -46.43
C ILE A 515 37.54 54.89 -47.16
N CYS A 516 38.37 54.12 -46.45
CA CYS A 516 39.17 53.04 -47.06
C CYS A 516 38.27 52.00 -47.76
N ASN A 517 37.12 51.65 -47.16
CA ASN A 517 36.15 50.75 -47.75
C ASN A 517 35.46 51.34 -49.00
N PHE A 518 35.12 52.63 -48.98
CA PHE A 518 34.56 53.33 -50.13
C PHE A 518 35.55 53.42 -51.29
N LEU A 519 36.80 53.80 -51.02
CA LEU A 519 37.85 53.87 -52.04
C LEU A 519 38.23 52.49 -52.58
N ALA A 520 38.15 51.44 -51.75
CA ALA A 520 38.38 50.06 -52.16
C ALA A 520 37.37 49.53 -53.20
N GLN A 521 36.20 50.20 -53.37
CA GLN A 521 35.25 49.87 -54.44
C GLN A 521 35.80 50.21 -55.83
N TYR A 522 36.71 51.17 -55.93
CA TYR A 522 37.30 51.63 -57.18
C TYR A 522 38.74 51.12 -57.37
N PHE A 523 39.51 50.99 -56.28
CA PHE A 523 40.87 50.46 -56.33
C PHE A 523 41.20 49.55 -55.14
N ALA A 524 41.49 48.28 -55.41
CA ALA A 524 41.67 47.25 -54.39
C ALA A 524 42.80 47.51 -53.37
N PHE A 525 43.81 48.32 -53.73
CA PHE A 525 44.96 48.61 -52.84
C PHE A 525 44.59 49.51 -51.64
N PHE A 526 43.45 50.20 -51.66
CA PHE A 526 42.97 50.99 -50.51
C PHE A 526 42.35 50.14 -49.38
N LYS A 527 42.16 48.83 -49.61
CA LYS A 527 41.64 47.91 -48.60
C LYS A 527 42.70 47.64 -47.53
N THR A 528 42.58 48.30 -46.39
CA THR A 528 43.51 48.09 -45.26
C THR A 528 43.22 46.76 -44.55
N GLU A 529 44.23 46.20 -43.89
CA GLU A 529 44.09 44.95 -43.12
C GLU A 529 42.99 45.05 -42.06
N THR A 530 42.85 46.20 -41.40
CA THR A 530 41.80 46.43 -40.39
C THR A 530 40.41 46.47 -41.03
N ALA A 531 40.28 47.08 -42.21
CA ALA A 531 39.02 47.12 -42.94
C ALA A 531 38.59 45.73 -43.45
N LYS A 532 39.55 44.89 -43.87
CA LYS A 532 39.28 43.48 -44.21
C LYS A 532 38.86 42.67 -42.98
N MET A 533 39.55 42.83 -41.84
CA MET A 533 39.18 42.17 -40.59
C MET A 533 37.78 42.55 -40.11
N ILE A 534 37.33 43.79 -40.33
CA ILE A 534 35.97 44.22 -39.98
C ILE A 534 34.93 43.54 -40.87
N ASP A 535 35.14 43.50 -42.18
CA ASP A 535 34.22 42.80 -43.09
C ASP A 535 34.11 41.30 -42.74
N ASP A 536 35.25 40.64 -42.52
CA ASP A 536 35.29 39.23 -42.13
C ASP A 536 34.61 39.01 -40.76
N ALA A 537 34.80 39.94 -39.81
CA ALA A 537 34.14 39.90 -38.50
C ALA A 537 32.62 40.08 -38.60
N VAL A 538 32.11 40.93 -39.50
CA VAL A 538 30.67 41.10 -39.76
C VAL A 538 30.06 39.81 -40.32
N VAL A 539 30.72 39.18 -41.29
CA VAL A 539 30.28 37.91 -41.87
C VAL A 539 30.27 36.80 -40.82
N LEU A 540 31.34 36.69 -40.02
CA LEU A 540 31.44 35.70 -38.95
C LEU A 540 30.40 35.94 -37.85
N LYS A 541 30.20 37.20 -37.43
CA LYS A 541 29.18 37.57 -36.44
C LYS A 541 27.79 37.11 -36.90
N THR A 542 27.44 37.36 -38.16
CA THR A 542 26.16 36.94 -38.72
C THR A 542 25.99 35.40 -38.70
N LYS A 543 27.05 34.64 -38.99
CA LYS A 543 27.04 33.17 -38.92
C LYS A 543 26.90 32.67 -37.48
N VAL A 544 27.62 33.30 -36.54
CA VAL A 544 27.56 32.98 -35.10
C VAL A 544 26.17 33.29 -34.53
N ASP A 545 25.59 34.45 -34.86
CA ASP A 545 24.25 34.85 -34.43
C ASP A 545 23.17 33.87 -34.93
N ARG A 546 23.30 33.42 -36.19
CA ARG A 546 22.39 32.41 -36.75
C ARG A 546 22.49 31.09 -35.98
N LEU A 547 23.71 30.62 -35.72
CA LEU A 547 23.94 29.38 -34.96
C LEU A 547 23.43 29.51 -33.53
N ALA A 548 23.69 30.64 -32.86
CA ALA A 548 23.14 30.95 -31.54
C ALA A 548 21.60 30.91 -31.55
N GLY A 549 20.96 31.44 -32.61
CA GLY A 549 19.51 31.33 -32.81
C GLY A 549 19.00 29.90 -33.00
N GLU A 550 19.82 28.98 -33.53
CA GLU A 550 19.49 27.54 -33.60
C GLU A 550 19.58 26.87 -32.22
N TYR A 551 20.63 27.16 -31.44
CA TYR A 551 20.77 26.66 -30.06
C TYR A 551 19.69 27.21 -29.12
N GLN A 552 19.34 28.51 -29.22
CA GLN A 552 18.25 29.09 -28.42
C GLN A 552 16.92 28.38 -28.70
N ARG A 553 16.60 28.15 -29.98
CA ARG A 553 15.38 27.40 -30.34
C ARG A 553 15.38 25.98 -29.79
N ALA A 554 16.52 25.30 -29.82
CA ALA A 554 16.67 23.96 -29.25
C ALA A 554 16.47 23.95 -27.72
N VAL A 555 17.03 24.94 -27.01
CA VAL A 555 16.82 25.11 -25.56
C VAL A 555 15.35 25.39 -25.24
N ASP A 556 14.71 26.33 -25.96
CA ASP A 556 13.29 26.66 -25.76
C ASP A 556 12.36 25.49 -26.08
N GLN A 557 12.73 24.65 -27.05
CA GLN A 557 11.99 23.45 -27.39
C GLN A 557 12.12 22.39 -26.29
N GLY A 558 13.34 22.16 -25.77
CA GLY A 558 13.53 21.19 -24.69
C GLY A 558 12.85 21.63 -23.38
N ILE A 559 12.85 22.91 -23.04
CA ILE A 559 12.07 23.41 -21.88
C ILE A 559 10.58 23.12 -22.06
N ARG A 560 10.03 23.37 -23.27
CA ARG A 560 8.63 23.03 -23.59
C ARG A 560 8.34 21.54 -23.57
N GLN A 561 9.33 20.70 -23.88
CA GLN A 561 9.21 19.25 -23.81
C GLN A 561 9.09 18.79 -22.35
N ILE A 562 9.85 19.36 -21.41
CA ILE A 562 9.70 19.10 -19.96
C ILE A 562 8.28 19.42 -19.47
N GLU A 563 7.72 20.55 -19.90
CA GLU A 563 6.35 20.96 -19.52
C GLU A 563 5.29 19.95 -20.02
N ARG A 564 5.57 19.31 -21.16
CA ARG A 564 4.68 18.34 -21.82
C ARG A 564 4.95 16.88 -21.42
N THR A 565 5.97 16.59 -20.61
CA THR A 565 6.27 15.21 -20.22
C THR A 565 5.07 14.58 -19.51
N PRO A 566 4.53 13.46 -20.00
CA PRO A 566 3.42 12.78 -19.33
C PRO A 566 3.87 12.21 -17.98
N ASN A 567 2.92 11.94 -17.07
CA ASN A 567 3.16 11.30 -15.76
C ASN A 567 4.06 12.06 -14.76
N LEU A 568 4.48 13.28 -15.11
CA LEU A 568 5.14 14.21 -14.20
C LEU A 568 4.14 15.24 -13.67
N ASP A 569 4.07 15.35 -12.35
CA ASP A 569 3.21 16.32 -11.68
C ASP A 569 3.66 17.77 -11.95
N PHE A 570 2.70 18.68 -12.04
CA PHE A 570 2.94 20.10 -12.34
C PHE A 570 3.95 20.78 -11.39
N PRO A 571 3.95 20.54 -10.07
CA PRO A 571 4.94 21.14 -9.17
C PRO A 571 6.38 20.68 -9.49
N ILE A 572 6.57 19.42 -9.90
CA ILE A 572 7.88 18.87 -10.25
C ILE A 572 8.38 19.51 -11.55
N LYS A 573 7.51 19.61 -12.58
CA LYS A 573 7.85 20.30 -13.84
C LYS A 573 8.28 21.73 -13.61
N ASN A 574 7.56 22.46 -12.77
CA ASN A 574 7.90 23.85 -12.43
C ASN A 574 9.23 23.93 -11.71
N HIS A 575 9.48 23.03 -10.75
CA HIS A 575 10.73 22.99 -10.00
C HIS A 575 11.93 22.75 -10.92
N ILE A 576 11.84 21.77 -11.84
CA ILE A 576 12.88 21.49 -12.85
C ILE A 576 13.17 22.75 -13.66
N ARG A 577 12.13 23.41 -14.18
CA ARG A 577 12.28 24.62 -14.98
C ARG A 577 12.91 25.77 -14.19
N SER A 578 12.44 26.03 -12.97
CA SER A 578 12.95 27.13 -12.16
C SER A 578 14.41 26.92 -11.78
N GLN A 579 14.78 25.72 -11.33
CA GLN A 579 16.15 25.43 -10.92
C GLN A 579 17.10 25.42 -12.11
N PHE A 580 16.70 24.84 -13.25
CA PHE A 580 17.50 24.90 -14.47
C PHE A 580 17.83 26.33 -14.89
N ASN A 581 16.81 27.22 -14.88
CA ASN A 581 17.03 28.62 -15.23
C ASN A 581 17.96 29.33 -14.24
N VAL A 582 17.85 29.04 -12.94
CA VAL A 582 18.74 29.60 -11.91
C VAL A 582 20.18 29.12 -12.11
N GLU A 583 20.40 27.81 -12.29
CA GLU A 583 21.75 27.25 -12.52
C GLU A 583 22.39 27.78 -13.79
N VAL A 584 21.63 27.89 -14.88
CA VAL A 584 22.13 28.48 -16.11
C VAL A 584 22.56 29.93 -15.84
N GLN A 585 21.73 30.74 -15.18
CA GLN A 585 22.07 32.14 -14.88
C GLN A 585 23.30 32.27 -13.98
N GLU A 586 23.51 31.37 -13.02
CA GLU A 586 24.69 31.37 -12.16
C GLU A 586 25.97 31.09 -12.96
N VAL A 587 25.95 30.11 -13.86
CA VAL A 587 27.08 29.83 -14.77
C VAL A 587 27.35 31.03 -15.70
N LEU A 588 26.30 31.73 -16.15
CA LEU A 588 26.45 32.93 -16.98
C LEU A 588 27.13 34.09 -16.23
N GLN A 589 26.84 34.28 -14.93
CA GLN A 589 27.41 35.36 -14.13
C GLN A 589 28.89 35.14 -13.79
N GLU A 590 29.33 33.88 -13.67
CA GLU A 590 30.74 33.55 -13.41
C GLU A 590 31.65 33.79 -14.63
N GLU A 591 31.11 33.75 -15.86
CA GLU A 591 31.87 33.92 -17.11
C GLU A 591 31.95 35.39 -17.61
N GLN A 592 31.15 36.31 -17.05
CA GLN A 592 31.14 37.72 -17.48
C GLN A 592 32.30 38.54 -16.88
N ASN A 593 33.50 38.39 -17.47
CA ASN A 593 34.55 39.41 -17.35
C ASN A 593 34.54 40.29 -18.61
N TYR A 594 34.47 41.61 -18.41
CA TYR A 594 34.43 42.58 -19.51
C TYR A 594 35.78 42.59 -20.27
N ILE A 595 35.85 41.91 -21.42
CA ILE A 595 37.05 41.86 -22.25
C ILE A 595 37.01 43.04 -23.23
N ASN A 596 38.02 43.92 -23.17
CA ASN A 596 38.27 44.89 -24.25
C ASN A 596 38.98 44.15 -25.41
N PRO A 597 38.31 43.92 -26.56
CA PRO A 597 38.83 43.02 -27.59
C PRO A 597 39.97 43.67 -28.40
N ASN A 598 41.21 43.22 -28.18
CA ASN A 598 42.34 43.66 -29.00
C ASN A 598 42.40 42.89 -30.35
N LYS A 599 43.07 43.48 -31.35
CA LYS A 599 43.18 42.91 -32.73
C LYS A 599 43.72 41.47 -32.77
N ARG A 600 44.66 41.11 -31.88
CA ARG A 600 45.26 39.76 -31.86
C ARG A 600 44.27 38.72 -31.35
N THR A 601 43.55 39.02 -30.27
CA THR A 601 42.53 38.15 -29.70
C THR A 601 41.40 37.90 -30.68
N VAL A 602 40.94 38.95 -31.38
CA VAL A 602 39.89 38.84 -32.40
C VAL A 602 40.36 38.03 -33.60
N ARG A 603 41.60 38.20 -34.05
CA ARG A 603 42.16 37.40 -35.16
C ARG A 603 42.22 35.90 -34.80
N LEU A 604 42.61 35.56 -33.57
CA LEU A 604 42.61 34.17 -33.10
C LEU A 604 41.19 33.59 -33.00
N LEU A 605 40.23 34.37 -32.50
CA LEU A 605 38.82 33.99 -32.45
C LEU A 605 38.26 33.75 -33.86
N MET A 606 38.51 34.67 -34.81
CA MET A 606 38.05 34.53 -36.18
C MET A 606 38.63 33.28 -36.85
N ASN A 607 39.92 32.99 -36.65
CA ASN A 607 40.53 31.76 -37.16
C ASN A 607 39.89 30.50 -36.56
N SER A 608 39.62 30.50 -35.25
CA SER A 608 38.94 29.39 -34.57
C SER A 608 37.48 29.21 -35.04
N LEU A 609 36.78 30.29 -35.34
CA LEU A 609 35.41 30.22 -35.88
C LEU A 609 35.41 29.73 -37.32
N LEU A 610 36.36 30.20 -38.13
CA LEU A 610 36.52 29.74 -39.51
C LEU A 610 36.82 28.24 -39.57
N SER A 611 37.70 27.72 -38.71
CA SER A 611 37.93 26.27 -38.62
C SER A 611 36.69 25.53 -38.13
N LEU A 612 36.00 26.05 -37.11
CA LEU A 612 34.78 25.46 -36.57
C LEU A 612 33.67 25.35 -37.63
N PHE A 613 33.51 26.33 -38.52
CA PHE A 613 32.52 26.27 -39.61
C PHE A 613 33.01 25.49 -40.86
N ALA A 614 34.32 25.26 -41.00
CA ALA A 614 34.89 24.53 -42.13
C ALA A 614 34.99 23.01 -41.88
N GLU A 615 35.36 22.61 -40.65
CA GLU A 615 35.65 21.21 -40.30
C GLU A 615 34.43 20.48 -39.71
N ARG A 616 33.51 21.19 -39.05
CA ARG A 616 32.27 20.64 -38.49
C ARG A 616 31.10 21.53 -38.88
N LYS A 617 29.93 20.95 -39.17
CA LYS A 617 28.68 21.72 -39.15
C LYS A 617 28.18 21.70 -37.71
N PRO A 618 28.40 22.76 -36.91
CA PRO A 618 27.99 22.74 -35.52
C PRO A 618 26.46 22.72 -35.50
N GLN A 619 25.88 21.81 -34.72
CA GLN A 619 24.43 21.69 -34.61
C GLN A 619 24.06 21.44 -33.14
N PRO A 620 22.89 21.93 -32.69
CA PRO A 620 22.36 21.61 -31.37
C PRO A 620 22.23 20.11 -31.18
N LEU A 621 22.53 19.63 -29.98
CA LEU A 621 22.28 18.23 -29.61
C LEU A 621 20.76 17.98 -29.60
N LYS A 622 20.34 16.88 -30.24
CA LYS A 622 18.95 16.41 -30.26
C LYS A 622 18.83 15.12 -29.44
N GLU A 623 17.69 14.96 -28.77
CA GLU A 623 17.40 13.81 -27.91
C GLU A 623 17.01 12.53 -28.68
N HIS A 624 16.90 12.59 -30.01
CA HIS A 624 16.21 11.55 -30.82
C HIS A 624 17.06 10.72 -31.79
N GLU A 625 18.39 10.67 -31.67
CA GLU A 625 19.22 9.95 -32.67
C GLU A 625 20.18 8.89 -32.08
N ARG A 626 20.10 8.52 -30.80
CA ARG A 626 21.07 7.54 -30.24
C ARG A 626 20.61 6.10 -30.03
N ASP A 627 19.32 5.79 -30.07
CA ASP A 627 18.86 4.44 -29.71
C ASP A 627 18.33 3.58 -30.89
N GLU A 628 18.04 4.14 -32.07
CA GLU A 628 17.56 3.34 -33.23
C GLU A 628 18.63 3.04 -34.30
N GLU A 629 19.65 3.90 -34.49
CA GLU A 629 20.66 3.64 -35.53
C GLU A 629 21.65 2.51 -35.20
N LYS A 630 21.74 2.06 -33.94
CA LYS A 630 22.57 0.90 -33.55
C LYS A 630 21.88 -0.46 -33.65
N LEU A 631 20.58 -0.51 -33.89
CA LEU A 631 19.83 -1.77 -34.07
C LEU A 631 19.60 -2.12 -35.55
N ILE A 632 19.64 -1.13 -36.44
CA ILE A 632 19.45 -1.33 -37.88
C ILE A 632 20.78 -1.63 -38.60
N SER A 633 21.94 -1.22 -38.07
CA SER A 633 23.24 -1.54 -38.68
C SER A 633 23.74 -2.97 -38.41
N THR A 634 23.16 -3.66 -37.44
CA THR A 634 23.62 -5.01 -37.01
C THR A 634 22.70 -6.14 -37.50
N SER A 635 21.58 -5.80 -38.13
CA SER A 635 20.61 -6.75 -38.70
C SER A 635 20.70 -6.87 -40.23
N ALA A 636 21.63 -6.16 -40.88
CA ALA A 636 21.89 -6.24 -42.32
C ALA A 636 23.13 -7.10 -42.69
N ASN A 637 23.71 -7.83 -41.75
CA ASN A 637 24.77 -8.82 -41.99
C ASN A 637 24.54 -10.09 -41.16
N ILE A 638 23.49 -10.84 -41.49
CA ILE A 638 23.44 -12.31 -41.39
C ILE A 638 22.74 -12.82 -42.64
#